data_AF-G9EKM2-F1
#
_entry.id   AF-G9EKM2-F1
#
_cell.length_a   1.000
_cell.length_b   1.000
_cell.length_c   1.000
_cell.angle_alpha   90.00
_cell.angle_beta   90.00
_cell.angle_gamma   90.00
#
_symmetry.space_group_name_H-M   'P 1'
#
loop_
_entity.id
_entity.type
_entity.pdbx_description
1 polymer ?
#
loop_
_entity_poly.entity_id
_entity_poly.type
_entity_poly.pdbx_seq_one_letter_code
_entity_poly.pdbx_strand_id
1 'polypeptide(L)'
;MYDMRLDKNIVELSFEFEKLIQRINTTGELDLTNRTINEQELPILFFAIEQNEINDAFLLGVKPNHYQQELFKKLQEKSRLQKTPIQIHYTQKLDDVLTSQFDRQFRQQAHDNYKASMRFEPSRLGSAISKGPTAFLSQVMKEIKGEVAQFGGEDNETKVTLVKKLNNPGIQKKFEDIREKKLTRPLPESLASSMQTIQTTDIDLAAGEMLLYHGTSSETSPLIMRYGFDEGRCRFVTGNGYGPLGKGIYFTPELSKAATFARCSQCDKTEQCFCYDEKTMTAAERVVLLSRVYVGNPVILLAKNPAIKDQENPPEGFNSYVALSKDIDGLSAFRSTEICVPKGIQAIPLYEIRFTFSPNYLLLDKWDEAIRRTNLNSTSEIQGLFHNHYVKLKELIQLRADNDNSDEIEKKAGEVHYWGNEIIKSLSDKKNQLTTQDNLTTEQAENIKLISEQCMIFINLQTQLKNILTKNECKSANRPSEKKTNIQNSYLSGPSFFNRLLPKQYALKQDLSKLHSTLNNNEDPKELMKKLIDSLSIAIARDQTKSSSLPFFSSNPSHRILLTQTMIRLKGQLEPIEHTTPQQAYHLLSSAINSLRKDADKYKEIKTATAFIMMKEFQQTLESMDLEDLSYVNNEKEKISY
;
A
#
# COMPACT_ATOMS: atom_id res chain seq x y z
N MET A 1 2.63 24.07 48.58
CA MET A 1 3.69 23.08 48.89
C MET A 1 3.14 22.11 49.92
N TYR A 2 2.48 21.04 49.45
CA TYR A 2 2.14 19.91 50.32
C TYR A 2 3.29 18.90 50.18
N ASP A 3 3.92 18.59 51.31
CA ASP A 3 5.02 17.63 51.45
C ASP A 3 4.44 16.22 51.32
N MET A 4 4.46 15.68 50.09
CA MET A 4 4.18 14.28 49.83
C MET A 4 5.31 13.45 50.45
N ARG A 5 5.13 13.06 51.71
CA ARG A 5 5.83 11.92 52.30
C ARG A 5 5.29 10.64 51.63
N LEU A 6 5.67 10.44 50.37
CA LEU A 6 5.76 9.10 49.80
C LEU A 6 6.65 8.30 50.73
N ASP A 7 6.16 7.14 51.19
CA ASP A 7 6.94 6.20 51.97
C ASP A 7 8.33 6.04 51.34
N LYS A 8 9.37 6.05 52.18
CA LYS A 8 10.81 6.11 51.85
C LYS A 8 11.38 4.96 51.01
N ASN A 9 10.55 4.22 50.28
CA ASN A 9 10.99 3.46 49.13
C ASN A 9 11.17 4.45 47.97
N ILE A 10 12.36 5.04 47.89
CA ILE A 10 12.78 5.90 46.78
C ILE A 10 12.69 5.04 45.51
N VAL A 11 11.59 5.17 44.78
CA VAL A 11 11.49 4.66 43.43
C VAL A 11 12.44 5.52 42.61
N GLU A 12 13.58 4.97 42.22
CA GLU A 12 14.48 5.64 41.28
C GLU A 12 13.74 5.82 39.95
N LEU A 13 13.28 7.04 39.70
CA LEU A 13 12.68 7.40 38.44
C LEU A 13 13.76 7.46 37.36
N SER A 14 13.41 7.04 36.15
CA SER A 14 14.32 7.24 35.03
C SER A 14 14.49 8.73 34.77
N PHE A 15 15.70 9.15 34.42
CA PHE A 15 16.01 10.54 34.04
C PHE A 15 15.06 11.09 32.95
N GLU A 16 14.66 10.24 32.00
CA GLU A 16 13.70 10.60 30.95
C GLU A 16 12.25 10.76 31.46
N PHE A 17 11.89 10.11 32.58
CA PHE A 17 10.62 10.37 33.28
C PHE A 17 10.67 11.67 34.07
N GLU A 18 11.77 11.94 34.77
CA GLU A 18 11.94 13.20 35.49
C GLU A 18 11.86 14.42 34.54
N LYS A 19 12.53 14.34 33.38
CA LYS A 19 12.41 15.36 32.33
C LYS A 19 10.99 15.55 31.84
N LEU A 20 10.22 14.47 31.71
CA LEU A 20 8.81 14.55 31.31
C LEU A 20 8.00 15.31 32.36
N ILE A 21 8.14 14.95 33.64
CA ILE A 21 7.45 15.65 34.73
C ILE A 21 7.85 17.14 34.77
N GLN A 22 9.14 17.43 34.60
CA GLN A 22 9.62 18.81 34.50
C GLN A 22 9.00 19.56 33.32
N ARG A 23 8.88 18.93 32.14
CA ARG A 23 8.23 19.53 30.97
C ARG A 23 6.76 19.81 31.23
N ILE A 24 6.02 18.89 31.84
CA ILE A 24 4.62 19.09 32.22
C ILE A 24 4.51 20.32 33.14
N ASN A 25 5.35 20.40 34.18
CA ASN A 25 5.32 21.49 35.16
C ASN A 25 5.68 22.86 34.54
N THR A 26 6.54 22.88 33.52
CA THR A 26 7.05 24.14 32.93
C THR A 26 6.25 24.62 31.72
N THR A 27 5.72 23.70 30.92
CA THR A 27 5.09 24.01 29.62
C THR A 27 3.61 23.62 29.54
N GLY A 28 3.14 22.75 30.44
CA GLY A 28 1.81 22.15 30.33
C GLY A 28 1.68 21.14 29.19
N GLU A 29 2.79 20.70 28.57
CA GLU A 29 2.78 19.68 27.52
C GLU A 29 3.08 18.29 28.10
N LEU A 30 2.15 17.36 27.92
CA LEU A 30 2.32 15.95 28.25
C LEU A 30 2.65 15.16 26.97
N ASP A 31 3.87 14.67 26.85
CA ASP A 31 4.30 13.93 25.66
C ASP A 31 4.75 12.51 26.00
N LEU A 32 3.90 11.54 25.64
CA LEU A 32 4.11 10.11 25.87
C LEU A 32 4.29 9.33 24.55
N THR A 33 4.71 10.02 23.49
CA THR A 33 4.87 9.39 22.17
C THR A 33 5.86 8.23 22.25
N ASN A 34 5.45 7.01 21.84
CA ASN A 34 6.24 5.77 21.93
C ASN A 34 6.71 5.38 23.35
N ARG A 35 6.12 5.94 24.40
CA ARG A 35 6.60 5.69 25.76
C ARG A 35 6.02 4.41 26.35
N THR A 36 6.88 3.60 26.98
CA THR A 36 6.45 2.54 27.89
C THR A 36 6.33 3.14 29.29
N ILE A 37 5.17 2.95 29.91
CA ILE A 37 4.85 3.41 31.26
C ILE A 37 4.73 2.18 32.14
N ASN A 38 5.39 2.19 33.30
CA ASN A 38 5.26 1.13 34.29
C ASN A 38 4.20 1.45 35.37
N GLU A 39 3.91 0.48 36.23
CA GLU A 39 2.90 0.60 37.30
C GLU A 39 3.21 1.74 38.29
N GLN A 40 4.47 2.10 38.50
CA GLN A 40 4.90 3.13 39.44
C GLN A 40 4.84 4.54 38.82
N GLU A 41 5.09 4.66 37.52
CA GLU A 41 5.05 5.93 36.79
C GLU A 41 3.60 6.44 36.61
N LEU A 42 2.62 5.55 36.46
CA LEU A 42 1.24 5.94 36.17
C LEU A 42 0.58 6.82 37.26
N PRO A 43 0.63 6.47 38.56
CA PRO A 43 0.11 7.35 39.62
C PRO A 43 0.78 8.72 39.66
N ILE A 44 2.09 8.79 39.36
CA ILE A 44 2.85 10.05 39.32
C ILE A 44 2.37 10.92 38.16
N LEU A 45 2.08 10.32 37.00
CA LEU A 45 1.46 11.03 35.87
C LEU A 45 0.07 11.57 36.23
N PHE A 46 -0.76 10.78 36.92
CA PHE A 46 -2.08 11.26 37.37
C PHE A 46 -1.95 12.46 38.30
N PHE A 47 -1.03 12.39 39.27
CA PHE A 47 -0.76 13.50 40.16
C PHE A 47 -0.27 14.73 39.39
N ALA A 48 0.67 14.57 38.45
CA ALA A 48 1.16 15.67 37.62
C ALA A 48 0.05 16.32 36.75
N ILE A 49 -0.86 15.51 36.19
CA ILE A 49 -2.01 16.00 35.42
C ILE A 49 -2.98 16.79 36.32
N GLU A 50 -3.18 16.37 37.56
CA GLU A 50 -4.05 17.08 38.51
C GLU A 50 -3.47 18.43 38.92
N GLN A 51 -2.18 18.48 39.24
CA GLN A 51 -1.55 19.67 39.81
C GLN A 51 -1.23 20.77 38.78
N ASN A 52 -1.08 20.42 37.51
CA ASN A 52 -0.67 21.38 36.47
C ASN A 52 -1.82 21.73 35.51
N GLU A 53 -1.73 22.88 34.87
CA GLU A 53 -2.56 23.19 33.69
C GLU A 53 -1.95 22.48 32.48
N ILE A 54 -2.76 21.68 31.77
CA ILE A 54 -2.31 20.92 30.61
C ILE A 54 -2.93 21.56 29.37
N ASN A 55 -2.11 21.91 28.38
CA ASN A 55 -2.60 22.51 27.13
C ASN A 55 -2.70 21.44 26.03
N ASP A 56 -1.67 20.62 25.90
CA ASP A 56 -1.54 19.59 24.87
C ASP A 56 -1.08 18.27 25.51
N ALA A 57 -1.66 17.16 25.04
CA ALA A 57 -1.31 15.83 25.50
C ALA A 57 -1.18 14.84 24.33
N PHE A 58 -0.01 14.25 24.13
CA PHE A 58 0.29 13.28 23.08
C PHE A 58 0.38 11.87 23.66
N LEU A 59 -0.66 11.07 23.45
CA LEU A 59 -0.77 9.69 23.92
C LEU A 59 -0.54 8.67 22.78
N LEU A 60 0.35 8.93 21.83
CA LEU A 60 0.50 8.11 20.62
C LEU A 60 1.52 6.99 20.83
N GLY A 61 1.10 5.73 20.65
CA GLY A 61 2.01 4.59 20.82
C GLY A 61 2.41 4.28 22.27
N VAL A 62 1.64 4.76 23.25
CA VAL A 62 1.83 4.47 24.68
C VAL A 62 1.67 2.97 24.94
N LYS A 63 2.57 2.41 25.74
CA LYS A 63 2.55 1.00 26.16
C LYS A 63 2.55 0.89 27.69
N PRO A 64 1.80 -0.05 28.28
CA PRO A 64 0.76 -0.87 27.67
C PRO A 64 -0.48 -0.05 27.24
N ASN A 65 -1.29 -0.61 26.34
CA ASN A 65 -2.44 0.10 25.74
C ASN A 65 -3.54 0.45 26.76
N HIS A 66 -3.67 -0.28 27.87
CA HIS A 66 -4.66 0.04 28.90
C HIS A 66 -4.30 1.34 29.65
N TYR A 67 -3.02 1.61 29.91
CA TYR A 67 -2.59 2.90 30.50
C TYR A 67 -2.88 4.08 29.59
N GLN A 68 -2.80 3.92 28.26
CA GLN A 68 -3.25 4.95 27.32
C GLN A 68 -4.72 5.33 27.56
N GLN A 69 -5.59 4.34 27.81
CA GLN A 69 -7.01 4.55 28.04
C GLN A 69 -7.29 5.22 29.39
N GLU A 70 -6.56 4.84 30.43
CA GLU A 70 -6.68 5.45 31.75
C GLU A 70 -6.21 6.91 31.74
N LEU A 71 -5.05 7.19 31.13
CA LEU A 71 -4.54 8.56 30.94
C LEU A 71 -5.50 9.41 30.11
N PHE A 72 -6.08 8.85 29.05
CA PHE A 72 -7.09 9.54 28.23
C PHE A 72 -8.31 9.94 29.07
N LYS A 73 -8.87 9.02 29.86
CA LYS A 73 -9.99 9.31 30.78
C LYS A 73 -9.62 10.41 31.77
N LYS A 74 -8.43 10.32 32.38
CA LYS A 74 -7.94 11.31 33.35
C LYS A 74 -7.80 12.70 32.74
N LEU A 75 -7.26 12.79 31.53
CA LEU A 75 -7.14 14.05 30.80
C LEU A 75 -8.52 14.60 30.40
N GLN A 76 -9.49 13.75 30.02
CA GLN A 76 -10.85 14.21 29.75
C GLN A 76 -11.52 14.80 31.01
N GLU A 77 -11.35 14.16 32.16
CA GLU A 77 -11.81 14.69 33.45
C GLU A 77 -11.15 16.03 33.76
N LYS A 78 -9.82 16.11 33.64
CA LYS A 78 -9.06 17.35 33.85
C LYS A 78 -9.51 18.47 32.90
N SER A 79 -9.69 18.16 31.62
CA SER A 79 -10.14 19.10 30.58
C SER A 79 -11.49 19.74 30.90
N ARG A 80 -12.41 19.00 31.56
CA ARG A 80 -13.71 19.54 32.02
C ARG A 80 -13.59 20.46 33.24
N LEU A 81 -12.57 20.26 34.07
CA LEU A 81 -12.38 20.99 35.33
C LEU A 81 -11.54 22.26 35.17
N GLN A 82 -10.64 22.28 34.19
CA GLN A 82 -9.81 23.46 33.92
C GLN A 82 -10.49 24.43 32.95
N LYS A 83 -9.98 25.67 32.86
CA LYS A 83 -10.60 26.75 32.06
C LYS A 83 -10.41 26.56 30.55
N THR A 84 -9.29 25.98 30.16
CA THR A 84 -8.81 25.81 28.77
C THR A 84 -8.96 24.34 28.38
N PRO A 85 -9.69 23.97 27.30
CA PRO A 85 -9.78 22.57 26.91
C PRO A 85 -8.41 21.98 26.54
N ILE A 86 -8.09 20.78 27.05
CA ILE A 86 -6.88 20.05 26.65
C ILE A 86 -7.05 19.54 25.21
N GLN A 87 -6.05 19.78 24.35
CA GLN A 87 -5.94 19.07 23.08
C GLN A 87 -5.31 17.70 23.32
N ILE A 88 -6.13 16.65 23.28
CA ILE A 88 -5.66 15.28 23.52
C ILE A 88 -5.48 14.59 22.18
N HIS A 89 -4.24 14.29 21.82
CA HIS A 89 -3.85 13.56 20.61
C HIS A 89 -3.66 12.09 20.97
N TYR A 90 -4.46 11.20 20.39
CA TYR A 90 -4.43 9.79 20.74
C TYR A 90 -4.87 8.92 19.58
N THR A 91 -4.68 7.62 19.75
CA THR A 91 -5.22 6.62 18.83
C THR A 91 -6.32 5.83 19.51
N GLN A 92 -7.47 5.68 18.86
CA GLN A 92 -8.55 4.83 19.32
C GLN A 92 -8.46 3.46 18.65
N LYS A 93 -8.37 2.38 19.45
CA LYS A 93 -8.54 1.02 18.93
C LYS A 93 -9.96 0.90 18.35
N LEU A 94 -10.06 0.44 17.11
CA LEU A 94 -11.34 0.10 16.50
C LEU A 94 -11.89 -1.20 17.10
N ASP A 95 -13.21 -1.36 17.07
CA ASP A 95 -13.84 -2.62 17.47
C ASP A 95 -13.45 -3.78 16.53
N ASP A 96 -13.78 -5.00 16.96
CA ASP A 96 -13.40 -6.22 16.25
C ASP A 96 -14.15 -6.36 14.92
N VAL A 97 -15.34 -5.74 14.77
CA VAL A 97 -16.13 -5.77 13.52
C VAL A 97 -15.43 -4.96 12.44
N LEU A 98 -15.08 -3.71 12.74
CA LEU A 98 -14.33 -2.83 11.83
C LEU A 98 -12.94 -3.41 11.54
N THR A 99 -12.24 -3.91 12.56
CA THR A 99 -10.95 -4.58 12.39
C THR A 99 -11.07 -5.76 11.42
N SER A 100 -12.13 -6.56 11.53
CA SER A 100 -12.39 -7.69 10.61
C SER A 100 -12.71 -7.23 9.19
N GLN A 101 -13.34 -6.07 8.99
CA GLN A 101 -13.55 -5.49 7.66
C GLN A 101 -12.22 -5.08 7.01
N PHE A 102 -11.32 -4.45 7.77
CA PHE A 102 -9.95 -4.18 7.31
C PHE A 102 -9.23 -5.49 6.97
N ASP A 103 -9.30 -6.50 7.84
CA ASP A 103 -8.68 -7.81 7.63
C ASP A 103 -9.20 -8.50 6.36
N ARG A 104 -10.50 -8.41 6.08
CA ARG A 104 -11.11 -8.93 4.85
C ARG A 104 -10.60 -8.21 3.61
N GLN A 105 -10.61 -6.87 3.60
CA GLN A 105 -10.09 -6.08 2.48
C GLN A 105 -8.58 -6.33 2.27
N PHE A 106 -7.81 -6.43 3.36
CA PHE A 106 -6.38 -6.74 3.34
C PHE A 106 -6.11 -8.09 2.69
N ARG A 107 -6.82 -9.14 3.13
CA ARG A 107 -6.68 -10.50 2.57
C ARG A 107 -7.10 -10.54 1.11
N GLN A 108 -8.22 -9.88 0.76
CA GLN A 108 -8.67 -9.77 -0.62
C GLN A 108 -7.63 -9.10 -1.51
N GLN A 109 -7.06 -7.96 -1.09
CA GLN A 109 -6.00 -7.29 -1.83
C GLN A 109 -4.72 -8.12 -1.92
N ALA A 110 -4.32 -8.79 -0.85
CA ALA A 110 -3.13 -9.65 -0.83
C ALA A 110 -3.27 -10.85 -1.79
N HIS A 111 -4.51 -11.31 -2.02
CA HIS A 111 -4.84 -12.38 -2.94
C HIS A 111 -5.00 -11.88 -4.39
N ASP A 112 -5.92 -10.94 -4.64
CA ASP A 112 -6.28 -10.46 -5.98
C ASP A 112 -5.14 -9.67 -6.62
N ASN A 113 -4.47 -8.85 -5.82
CA ASN A 113 -3.32 -8.09 -6.24
C ASN A 113 -2.04 -8.78 -5.78
N TYR A 114 -2.03 -10.12 -5.81
CA TYR A 114 -0.79 -10.89 -5.74
C TYR A 114 0.06 -10.55 -6.95
N LYS A 115 0.79 -9.45 -6.83
CA LYS A 115 1.90 -9.15 -7.70
C LYS A 115 3.01 -10.03 -7.17
N ALA A 116 3.05 -11.26 -7.71
CA ALA A 116 4.15 -12.21 -7.53
C ALA A 116 5.40 -11.38 -7.38
N SER A 117 5.91 -11.35 -6.14
CA SER A 117 6.90 -10.44 -5.57
C SER A 117 7.57 -9.55 -6.59
N MET A 118 7.67 -8.24 -6.33
CA MET A 118 8.49 -7.27 -7.04
C MET A 118 9.92 -7.77 -7.41
N ARG A 119 10.04 -8.73 -8.33
CA ARG A 119 11.24 -9.51 -8.70
C ARG A 119 12.21 -8.69 -9.54
N PHE A 120 11.99 -7.39 -9.55
CA PHE A 120 12.67 -6.38 -10.32
C PHE A 120 12.05 -5.06 -9.87
N GLU A 121 12.42 -4.62 -8.67
CA GLU A 121 12.76 -3.21 -8.63
C GLU A 121 14.20 -3.11 -9.16
N PRO A 122 14.45 -2.29 -10.20
CA PRO A 122 15.80 -1.85 -10.55
C PRO A 122 16.60 -1.30 -9.37
N SER A 123 15.94 -1.02 -8.23
CA SER A 123 16.53 -0.63 -6.96
C SER A 123 17.35 -1.77 -6.31
N ARG A 124 16.93 -3.03 -6.36
CA ARG A 124 17.73 -4.11 -5.72
C ARG A 124 18.98 -4.44 -6.53
N LEU A 125 18.82 -4.59 -7.85
CA LEU A 125 19.93 -4.80 -8.76
C LEU A 125 20.79 -3.55 -8.92
N GLY A 126 20.22 -2.34 -8.92
CA GLY A 126 20.96 -1.08 -8.97
C GLY A 126 21.81 -0.84 -7.72
N SER A 127 21.24 -1.07 -6.53
CA SER A 127 22.01 -1.08 -5.27
C SER A 127 23.09 -2.16 -5.32
N ALA A 128 22.78 -3.35 -5.82
CA ALA A 128 23.75 -4.43 -5.94
C ALA A 128 24.88 -4.11 -6.95
N ILE A 129 24.57 -3.48 -8.09
CA ILE A 129 25.54 -2.96 -9.06
C ILE A 129 26.45 -1.94 -8.40
N SER A 130 25.89 -1.01 -7.61
CA SER A 130 26.68 0.00 -6.89
C SER A 130 27.60 -0.60 -5.82
N LYS A 131 27.30 -1.81 -5.35
CA LYS A 131 28.12 -2.59 -4.40
C LYS A 131 29.09 -3.56 -5.11
N GLY A 132 29.14 -3.53 -6.44
CA GLY A 132 30.07 -4.31 -7.25
C GLY A 132 29.47 -5.56 -7.91
N PRO A 133 30.21 -6.19 -8.83
CA PRO A 133 29.71 -7.30 -9.66
C PRO A 133 29.31 -8.53 -8.84
N THR A 134 29.99 -8.83 -7.73
CA THR A 134 29.65 -9.94 -6.84
C THR A 134 28.31 -9.75 -6.15
N ALA A 135 28.02 -8.54 -5.68
CA ALA A 135 26.73 -8.21 -5.07
C ALA A 135 25.60 -8.27 -6.12
N PHE A 136 25.85 -7.76 -7.33
CA PHE A 136 24.93 -7.89 -8.45
C PHE A 136 24.63 -9.35 -8.79
N LEU A 137 25.65 -10.19 -8.98
CA LEU A 137 25.47 -11.61 -9.28
C LEU A 137 24.74 -12.34 -8.16
N SER A 138 25.08 -12.04 -6.90
CA SER A 138 24.37 -12.57 -5.73
C SER A 138 22.89 -12.18 -5.75
N GLN A 139 22.57 -10.91 -6.03
CA GLN A 139 21.18 -10.48 -6.15
C GLN A 139 20.47 -11.18 -7.32
N VAL A 140 21.09 -11.27 -8.50
CA VAL A 140 20.53 -12.02 -9.64
C VAL A 140 20.26 -13.48 -9.25
N MET A 141 21.17 -14.14 -8.54
CA MET A 141 20.99 -15.51 -8.08
C MET A 141 19.85 -15.64 -7.05
N LYS A 142 19.72 -14.69 -6.11
CA LYS A 142 18.56 -14.62 -5.19
C LYS A 142 17.25 -14.50 -5.97
N GLU A 143 17.22 -13.67 -7.01
CA GLU A 143 16.04 -13.48 -7.86
C GLU A 143 15.70 -14.74 -8.67
N ILE A 144 16.69 -15.41 -9.27
CA ILE A 144 16.54 -16.67 -10.00
C ILE A 144 16.00 -17.77 -9.07
N LYS A 145 16.55 -17.85 -7.85
CA LYS A 145 16.12 -18.82 -6.83
C LYS A 145 14.79 -18.47 -6.18
N GLY A 146 14.24 -17.28 -6.46
CA GLY A 146 13.00 -16.81 -5.85
C GLY A 146 13.15 -16.40 -4.38
N GLU A 147 14.36 -16.18 -3.88
CA GLU A 147 14.70 -15.75 -2.52
C GLU A 147 14.35 -14.26 -2.26
N VAL A 148 13.48 -13.68 -3.08
CA VAL A 148 13.08 -12.28 -3.07
C VAL A 148 11.81 -12.22 -2.27
N ALA A 149 11.80 -11.46 -1.18
CA ALA A 149 10.63 -11.35 -0.32
C ALA A 149 9.36 -11.10 -1.15
N GLN A 150 8.46 -12.08 -1.10
CA GLN A 150 7.13 -12.00 -1.69
C GLN A 150 6.17 -11.52 -0.61
N PHE A 151 5.19 -10.71 -0.99
CA PHE A 151 4.11 -10.34 -0.10
C PHE A 151 2.78 -10.67 -0.76
N GLY A 152 1.89 -11.28 0.01
CA GLY A 152 0.62 -11.80 -0.46
C GLY A 152 0.76 -13.16 -1.18
N GLY A 153 -0.29 -13.51 -1.92
CA GLY A 153 -0.41 -14.78 -2.63
C GLY A 153 -0.80 -15.94 -1.73
N GLU A 154 -0.92 -17.12 -2.34
CA GLU A 154 -1.30 -18.34 -1.61
C GLU A 154 -0.18 -18.80 -0.65
N ASP A 155 1.07 -18.45 -0.93
CA ASP A 155 2.25 -18.86 -0.16
C ASP A 155 2.32 -18.25 1.26
N ASN A 156 1.56 -17.19 1.53
CA ASN A 156 1.66 -16.45 2.77
C ASN A 156 0.28 -16.12 3.34
N GLU A 157 0.16 -16.16 4.66
CA GLU A 157 -1.01 -15.65 5.37
C GLU A 157 -0.71 -14.25 5.90
N THR A 158 -1.59 -13.31 5.55
CA THR A 158 -1.62 -11.96 6.12
C THR A 158 -2.84 -11.82 7.02
N LYS A 159 -2.65 -11.31 8.23
CA LYS A 159 -3.74 -11.09 9.19
C LYS A 159 -3.59 -9.74 9.87
N VAL A 160 -4.63 -8.92 9.80
CA VAL A 160 -4.72 -7.69 10.58
C VAL A 160 -4.97 -8.05 12.04
N THR A 161 -4.08 -7.61 12.93
CA THR A 161 -4.15 -7.86 14.37
C THR A 161 -4.78 -6.71 15.13
N LEU A 162 -4.59 -5.48 14.66
CA LEU A 162 -5.06 -4.28 15.34
C LEU A 162 -5.21 -3.13 14.36
N VAL A 163 -6.33 -2.42 14.43
CA VAL A 163 -6.51 -1.14 13.74
C VAL A 163 -6.74 -0.04 14.77
N LYS A 164 -6.02 1.06 14.61
CA LYS A 164 -6.06 2.24 15.47
C LYS A 164 -6.38 3.47 14.62
N LYS A 165 -7.47 4.18 14.93
CA LYS A 165 -7.81 5.46 14.28
C LYS A 165 -7.15 6.62 15.02
N LEU A 166 -6.55 7.54 14.28
CA LEU A 166 -5.91 8.73 14.83
C LEU A 166 -6.95 9.81 15.16
N ASN A 167 -6.79 10.44 16.33
CA ASN A 167 -7.38 11.72 16.66
C ASN A 167 -6.24 12.73 16.91
N ASN A 168 -6.00 13.60 15.93
CA ASN A 168 -4.99 14.66 16.03
C ASN A 168 -5.49 15.91 15.25
N PRO A 169 -6.21 16.83 15.93
CA PRO A 169 -6.78 18.02 15.28
C PRO A 169 -5.73 18.94 14.66
N GLY A 170 -4.52 18.98 15.24
CA GLY A 170 -3.44 19.86 14.77
C GLY A 170 -2.94 19.51 13.37
N ILE A 171 -2.79 18.22 13.05
CA ILE A 171 -2.41 17.80 11.69
C ILE A 171 -3.60 17.83 10.72
N GLN A 172 -4.82 17.57 11.22
CA GLN A 172 -6.05 17.68 10.43
C GLN A 172 -6.22 19.09 9.87
N LYS A 173 -6.06 20.11 10.73
CA LYS A 173 -6.12 21.51 10.31
C LYS A 173 -5.10 21.83 9.22
N LYS A 174 -3.84 21.40 9.38
CA LYS A 174 -2.78 21.62 8.38
C LYS A 174 -3.12 21.00 7.02
N PHE A 175 -3.77 19.83 7.02
CA PHE A 175 -4.24 19.17 5.81
C PHE A 175 -5.40 19.93 5.15
N GLU A 176 -6.37 20.38 5.96
CA GLU A 176 -7.53 21.16 5.49
C GLU A 176 -7.12 22.49 4.85
N ASP A 177 -6.11 23.17 5.40
CA ASP A 177 -5.56 24.42 4.85
C ASP A 177 -5.07 24.27 3.38
N ILE A 178 -4.69 23.06 2.96
CA ILE A 178 -4.32 22.77 1.56
C ILE A 178 -5.55 22.44 0.72
N ARG A 179 -6.47 21.66 1.30
CA ARG A 179 -7.69 21.17 0.64
C ARG A 179 -8.56 22.30 0.10
N GLU A 180 -8.62 23.43 0.80
CA GLU A 180 -9.45 24.59 0.41
C GLU A 180 -9.00 25.27 -0.90
N LYS A 181 -7.84 24.89 -1.46
CA LYS A 181 -7.38 25.40 -2.76
C LYS A 181 -8.18 24.75 -3.89
N LYS A 182 -8.91 25.56 -4.67
CA LYS A 182 -9.73 25.10 -5.80
C LYS A 182 -8.91 24.28 -6.79
N LEU A 183 -9.28 23.00 -6.94
CA LEU A 183 -8.65 22.08 -7.87
C LEU A 183 -9.18 22.32 -9.29
N THR A 184 -8.28 22.60 -10.23
CA THR A 184 -8.65 22.94 -11.62
C THR A 184 -8.75 21.72 -12.53
N ARG A 185 -7.97 20.66 -12.26
CA ARG A 185 -7.89 19.45 -13.10
C ARG A 185 -7.62 18.21 -12.23
N PRO A 186 -8.63 17.64 -11.55
CA PRO A 186 -8.45 16.39 -10.82
C PRO A 186 -7.99 15.24 -11.74
N LEU A 187 -7.57 14.15 -11.09
CA LEU A 187 -7.48 12.86 -11.75
C LEU A 187 -8.87 12.45 -12.30
N PRO A 188 -8.98 11.85 -13.50
CA PRO A 188 -10.25 11.32 -13.99
C PRO A 188 -10.86 10.32 -13.00
N GLU A 189 -12.19 10.37 -12.83
CA GLU A 189 -12.90 9.53 -11.85
C GLU A 189 -12.74 8.04 -12.12
N SER A 190 -12.69 7.62 -13.40
CA SER A 190 -12.43 6.22 -13.80
C SER A 190 -11.08 5.73 -13.27
N LEU A 191 -10.02 6.54 -13.46
CA LEU A 191 -8.68 6.27 -12.96
C LEU A 191 -8.62 6.32 -11.43
N ALA A 192 -9.26 7.31 -10.80
CA ALA A 192 -9.33 7.42 -9.35
C ALA A 192 -9.97 6.17 -8.73
N SER A 193 -11.10 5.74 -9.30
CA SER A 193 -11.84 4.55 -8.89
C SER A 193 -11.01 3.27 -9.07
N SER A 194 -10.30 3.12 -10.21
CA SER A 194 -9.44 1.96 -10.44
C SER A 194 -8.27 1.86 -9.45
N MET A 195 -7.86 2.99 -8.86
CA MET A 195 -6.81 3.03 -7.86
C MET A 195 -7.35 2.99 -6.43
N GLN A 196 -8.64 3.17 -6.19
CA GLN A 196 -9.18 3.17 -4.83
C GLN A 196 -9.50 1.74 -4.38
N THR A 197 -8.50 1.07 -3.80
CA THR A 197 -8.57 -0.37 -3.44
C THR A 197 -9.12 -0.65 -2.04
N ILE A 198 -9.17 0.37 -1.19
CA ILE A 198 -9.68 0.29 0.19
C ILE A 198 -10.78 1.31 0.39
N GLN A 199 -11.82 0.90 1.12
CA GLN A 199 -12.94 1.75 1.49
C GLN A 199 -13.13 1.74 3.01
N THR A 200 -13.47 2.91 3.55
CA THR A 200 -13.82 3.13 4.96
C THR A 200 -15.13 3.89 5.01
N THR A 201 -16.04 3.53 5.90
CA THR A 201 -17.40 4.11 5.96
C THR A 201 -17.44 5.50 6.59
N ASP A 202 -16.35 5.93 7.23
CA ASP A 202 -16.27 7.13 8.05
C ASP A 202 -15.40 8.24 7.43
N ILE A 203 -14.95 8.08 6.18
CA ILE A 203 -14.11 9.06 5.48
C ILE A 203 -14.72 9.44 4.13
N ASP A 204 -15.10 10.71 4.03
CA ASP A 204 -15.51 11.32 2.76
C ASP A 204 -14.31 11.93 2.05
N LEU A 205 -14.04 11.46 0.84
CA LEU A 205 -12.96 11.96 -0.02
C LEU A 205 -13.47 13.09 -0.92
N ALA A 206 -12.73 14.20 -0.94
CA ALA A 206 -12.96 15.27 -1.90
C ALA A 206 -12.26 14.99 -3.24
N ALA A 207 -12.58 15.78 -4.26
CA ALA A 207 -11.90 15.68 -5.56
C ALA A 207 -10.38 15.87 -5.42
N GLY A 208 -9.61 14.95 -6.00
CA GLY A 208 -8.15 14.94 -5.90
C GLY A 208 -7.61 14.34 -4.61
N GLU A 209 -8.45 13.78 -3.75
CA GLU A 209 -8.02 13.03 -2.57
C GLU A 209 -8.18 11.52 -2.77
N MET A 210 -7.33 10.75 -2.08
CA MET A 210 -7.36 9.29 -2.10
C MET A 210 -7.03 8.71 -0.73
N LEU A 211 -7.54 7.52 -0.44
CA LEU A 211 -7.04 6.70 0.67
C LEU A 211 -5.92 5.80 0.17
N LEU A 212 -4.71 6.01 0.69
CA LEU A 212 -3.51 5.32 0.25
C LEU A 212 -2.70 4.77 1.43
N TYR A 213 -2.01 3.66 1.21
CA TYR A 213 -1.13 3.05 2.19
C TYR A 213 0.27 3.64 2.17
N HIS A 214 0.90 3.65 3.35
CA HIS A 214 2.31 3.94 3.55
C HIS A 214 2.93 2.92 4.51
N GLY A 215 3.93 2.17 4.05
CA GLY A 215 4.64 1.19 4.89
C GLY A 215 5.68 1.85 5.78
N THR A 216 5.75 1.45 7.06
CA THR A 216 6.68 2.05 8.03
C THR A 216 7.03 1.07 9.17
N SER A 217 7.76 1.53 10.18
CA SER A 217 8.08 0.73 11.38
C SER A 217 7.14 1.03 12.55
N SER A 218 7.05 0.13 13.52
CA SER A 218 6.25 0.31 14.74
C SER A 218 6.67 1.52 15.58
N GLU A 219 7.93 1.92 15.48
CA GLU A 219 8.51 3.06 16.19
C GLU A 219 8.28 4.35 15.41
N THR A 220 8.25 4.28 14.08
CA THR A 220 8.10 5.46 13.22
C THR A 220 6.63 5.87 13.08
N SER A 221 5.70 4.91 13.08
CA SER A 221 4.25 5.18 12.95
C SER A 221 3.73 6.22 13.96
N PRO A 222 3.98 6.09 15.29
CA PRO A 222 3.49 7.08 16.25
C PRO A 222 4.13 8.46 16.09
N LEU A 223 5.36 8.55 15.55
CA LEU A 223 6.00 9.82 15.23
C LEU A 223 5.32 10.51 14.04
N ILE A 224 4.99 9.76 12.98
CA ILE A 224 4.24 10.28 11.83
C ILE A 224 2.84 10.72 12.28
N MET A 225 2.17 9.93 13.12
CA MET A 225 0.86 10.29 13.68
C MET A 225 0.87 11.54 14.56
N ARG A 226 2.01 11.85 15.19
CA ARG A 226 2.16 13.06 15.98
C ARG A 226 2.43 14.28 15.12
N TYR A 227 3.48 14.20 14.30
CA TYR A 227 4.05 15.36 13.64
C TYR A 227 3.52 15.57 12.22
N GLY A 228 2.80 14.59 11.68
CA GLY A 228 2.48 14.49 10.26
C GLY A 228 3.62 13.84 9.47
N PHE A 229 3.42 13.70 8.16
CA PHE A 229 4.51 13.32 7.27
C PHE A 229 5.51 14.47 7.14
N ASP A 230 6.79 14.14 6.93
CA ASP A 230 7.90 15.09 6.85
C ASP A 230 8.77 14.73 5.64
N GLU A 231 8.72 15.56 4.59
CA GLU A 231 9.51 15.33 3.37
C GLU A 231 11.03 15.42 3.63
N GLY A 232 11.46 16.13 4.68
CA GLY A 232 12.87 16.22 5.07
C GLY A 232 13.43 14.90 5.60
N ARG A 233 12.55 13.99 6.05
CA ARG A 233 12.91 12.63 6.49
C ARG A 233 12.87 11.62 5.35
N CYS A 234 12.45 12.00 4.15
CA CYS A 234 12.53 11.14 2.97
C CYS A 234 14.00 10.94 2.60
N ARG A 235 14.57 9.81 3.04
CA ARG A 235 16.00 9.53 2.90
C ARG A 235 16.35 9.17 1.46
N PHE A 236 17.46 9.71 0.99
CA PHE A 236 18.20 9.12 -0.12
C PHE A 236 18.66 7.71 0.29
N VAL A 237 18.22 6.68 -0.44
CA VAL A 237 18.69 5.31 -0.19
C VAL A 237 20.01 5.13 -0.94
N THR A 238 21.11 4.91 -0.21
CA THR A 238 22.44 4.71 -0.81
C THR A 238 22.43 3.61 -1.88
N GLY A 239 22.90 3.94 -3.08
CA GLY A 239 22.88 3.07 -4.27
C GLY A 239 21.61 3.20 -5.14
N ASN A 240 20.48 3.59 -4.55
CA ASN A 240 19.19 3.67 -5.25
C ASN A 240 18.65 5.07 -5.44
N GLY A 241 19.18 6.05 -4.71
CA GLY A 241 18.63 7.40 -4.66
C GLY A 241 17.17 7.43 -4.22
N TYR A 242 16.44 8.42 -4.70
CA TYR A 242 14.99 8.49 -4.49
C TYR A 242 14.24 7.52 -5.40
N GLY A 243 12.98 7.26 -5.11
CA GLY A 243 12.12 6.44 -5.95
C GLY A 243 11.93 7.02 -7.36
N PRO A 244 11.27 6.28 -8.26
CA PRO A 244 11.14 6.68 -9.67
C PRO A 244 10.28 7.93 -9.91
N LEU A 245 9.63 8.46 -8.87
CA LEU A 245 8.73 9.61 -8.90
C LEU A 245 9.34 10.87 -8.28
N GLY A 246 10.64 10.86 -7.98
CA GLY A 246 11.32 12.02 -7.39
C GLY A 246 11.44 11.98 -5.88
N LYS A 247 11.87 13.09 -5.29
CA LYS A 247 11.93 13.27 -3.84
C LYS A 247 10.54 13.62 -3.32
N GLY A 248 10.12 12.91 -2.28
CA GLY A 248 8.83 13.14 -1.65
C GLY A 248 8.38 11.92 -0.86
N ILE A 249 7.13 11.96 -0.43
CA ILE A 249 6.53 10.91 0.40
C ILE A 249 5.74 9.98 -0.50
N TYR A 250 6.08 8.70 -0.40
CA TYR A 250 5.54 7.66 -1.26
C TYR A 250 4.35 6.98 -0.61
N PHE A 251 3.32 6.81 -1.43
CA PHE A 251 2.07 6.14 -1.12
C PHE A 251 1.72 5.16 -2.22
N THR A 252 0.86 4.20 -1.91
CA THR A 252 0.38 3.23 -2.89
C THR A 252 -1.04 2.80 -2.51
N PRO A 253 -1.92 2.54 -3.49
CA PRO A 253 -3.18 1.89 -3.20
C PRO A 253 -3.00 0.39 -2.93
N GLU A 254 -1.87 -0.19 -3.30
CA GLU A 254 -1.63 -1.62 -3.16
C GLU A 254 -1.00 -1.93 -1.81
N LEU A 255 -1.74 -2.62 -0.94
CA LEU A 255 -1.20 -3.08 0.35
C LEU A 255 0.09 -3.88 0.17
N SER A 256 0.13 -4.77 -0.83
CA SER A 256 1.28 -5.64 -1.06
C SER A 256 2.56 -4.87 -1.34
N LYS A 257 2.43 -3.74 -2.03
CA LYS A 257 3.53 -2.79 -2.23
C LYS A 257 3.90 -2.09 -0.92
N ALA A 258 2.94 -1.52 -0.20
CA ALA A 258 3.21 -0.83 1.07
C ALA A 258 3.89 -1.74 2.09
N ALA A 259 3.46 -2.99 2.19
CA ALA A 259 3.99 -3.98 3.12
C ALA A 259 5.48 -4.29 2.90
N THR A 260 6.01 -4.10 1.68
CA THR A 260 7.46 -4.24 1.41
C THR A 260 8.32 -3.14 2.05
N PHE A 261 7.70 -2.07 2.54
CA PHE A 261 8.33 -1.03 3.34
C PHE A 261 7.95 -1.12 4.82
N ALA A 262 7.04 -2.04 5.19
CA ALA A 262 6.68 -2.29 6.57
C ALA A 262 7.76 -3.15 7.26
N ARG A 263 8.32 -2.64 8.35
CA ARG A 263 9.44 -3.27 9.06
C ARG A 263 8.91 -4.16 10.19
N CYS A 264 9.52 -5.33 10.36
CA CYS A 264 9.22 -6.24 11.46
C CYS A 264 9.54 -5.57 12.80
N SER A 265 8.61 -5.61 13.76
CA SER A 265 8.78 -5.02 15.10
C SER A 265 9.91 -5.64 15.94
N GLN A 266 10.41 -6.81 15.55
CA GLN A 266 11.44 -7.56 16.31
C GLN A 266 12.83 -7.45 15.67
N CYS A 267 12.93 -7.50 14.33
CA CYS A 267 14.21 -7.50 13.63
C CYS A 267 14.45 -6.33 12.68
N ASP A 268 13.47 -5.42 12.54
CA ASP A 268 13.54 -4.22 11.70
C ASP A 268 13.78 -4.49 10.20
N LYS A 269 13.68 -5.75 9.77
CA LYS A 269 13.76 -6.16 8.37
C LYS A 269 12.41 -5.94 7.67
N THR A 270 12.47 -5.50 6.42
CA THR A 270 11.30 -5.38 5.54
C THR A 270 10.96 -6.70 4.85
N GLU A 271 11.94 -7.58 4.67
CA GLU A 271 11.77 -8.91 4.09
C GLU A 271 11.00 -9.85 5.03
N GLN A 272 10.51 -10.97 4.50
CA GLN A 272 9.90 -12.02 5.30
C GLN A 272 10.86 -12.49 6.41
N CYS A 273 10.33 -12.66 7.62
CA CYS A 273 11.08 -13.11 8.78
C CYS A 273 10.21 -14.06 9.61
N PHE A 274 10.85 -14.94 10.37
CA PHE A 274 10.21 -15.88 11.30
C PHE A 274 10.15 -15.31 12.72
N CYS A 275 10.34 -14.00 12.88
CA CYS A 275 10.28 -13.35 14.18
C CYS A 275 8.87 -13.45 14.76
N TYR A 276 8.81 -13.50 16.08
CA TYR A 276 7.58 -13.55 16.86
C TYR A 276 7.71 -12.62 18.06
N ASP A 277 6.58 -12.22 18.61
CA ASP A 277 6.53 -11.54 19.90
C ASP A 277 6.63 -12.60 21.01
N GLU A 278 7.68 -12.54 21.82
CA GLU A 278 7.96 -13.52 22.87
C GLU A 278 6.88 -13.57 23.96
N LYS A 279 6.14 -12.47 24.16
CA LYS A 279 5.09 -12.40 25.19
C LYS A 279 3.80 -13.02 24.69
N THR A 280 3.41 -12.72 23.45
CA THR A 280 2.14 -13.22 22.90
C THR A 280 2.29 -14.54 22.19
N MET A 281 3.52 -14.97 21.88
CA MET A 281 3.80 -16.13 21.04
C MET A 281 3.02 -16.06 19.72
N THR A 282 2.97 -14.87 19.11
CA THR A 282 2.38 -14.64 17.78
C THR A 282 3.44 -14.12 16.82
N ALA A 283 3.25 -14.35 15.51
CA ALA A 283 4.12 -13.77 14.49
C ALA A 283 4.33 -12.26 14.72
N ALA A 284 5.55 -11.78 14.46
CA ALA A 284 5.91 -10.40 14.72
C ALA A 284 5.04 -9.44 13.88
N GLU A 285 4.56 -8.40 14.54
CA GLU A 285 3.74 -7.38 13.90
C GLU A 285 4.56 -6.51 12.95
N ARG A 286 3.85 -5.99 11.96
CA ARG A 286 4.28 -4.96 11.02
C ARG A 286 3.24 -3.87 10.96
N VAL A 287 3.65 -2.70 10.48
CA VAL A 287 2.79 -1.52 10.45
C VAL A 287 2.70 -0.92 9.05
N VAL A 288 1.48 -0.69 8.60
CA VAL A 288 1.18 0.25 7.53
C VAL A 288 0.26 1.35 8.06
N LEU A 289 0.40 2.55 7.51
CA LEU A 289 -0.51 3.66 7.72
C LEU A 289 -1.50 3.71 6.56
N LEU A 290 -2.79 3.79 6.85
CA LEU A 290 -3.78 4.23 5.86
C LEU A 290 -3.96 5.73 6.00
N SER A 291 -3.70 6.45 4.92
CA SER A 291 -3.62 7.91 4.92
C SER A 291 -4.60 8.50 3.92
N ARG A 292 -5.19 9.64 4.27
CA ARG A 292 -5.86 10.51 3.30
C ARG A 292 -4.80 11.40 2.66
N VAL A 293 -4.72 11.38 1.34
CA VAL A 293 -3.66 12.03 0.58
C VAL A 293 -4.29 12.96 -0.46
N TYR A 294 -3.91 14.23 -0.45
CA TYR A 294 -4.24 15.20 -1.48
C TYR A 294 -3.28 15.05 -2.67
N VAL A 295 -3.72 14.25 -3.64
CA VAL A 295 -3.03 14.00 -4.91
C VAL A 295 -3.20 15.19 -5.86
N GLY A 296 -4.34 15.89 -5.80
CA GLY A 296 -4.62 17.10 -6.58
C GLY A 296 -4.65 16.85 -8.09
N ASN A 297 -3.89 17.65 -8.83
CA ASN A 297 -3.61 17.47 -10.27
C ASN A 297 -2.26 16.75 -10.44
N PRO A 298 -2.23 15.41 -10.55
CA PRO A 298 -0.98 14.68 -10.67
C PRO A 298 -0.38 14.75 -12.09
N VAL A 299 0.94 14.63 -12.17
CA VAL A 299 1.61 14.17 -13.39
C VAL A 299 1.54 12.64 -13.43
N ILE A 300 0.80 12.09 -14.39
CA ILE A 300 0.69 10.66 -14.62
C ILE A 300 1.87 10.17 -15.48
N LEU A 301 2.59 9.18 -14.98
CA LEU A 301 3.76 8.57 -15.59
C LEU A 301 3.46 7.11 -15.95
N LEU A 302 3.68 6.76 -17.22
CA LEU A 302 3.62 5.38 -17.73
C LEU A 302 5.02 4.87 -18.08
N ALA A 303 6.05 5.72 -18.06
CA ALA A 303 7.44 5.34 -18.29
C ALA A 303 8.34 5.84 -17.15
N LYS A 304 9.37 5.05 -16.83
CA LYS A 304 10.41 5.45 -15.88
C LYS A 304 11.29 6.54 -16.51
N ASN A 305 11.40 7.68 -15.85
CA ASN A 305 12.21 8.79 -16.30
C ASN A 305 13.28 9.14 -15.24
N PRO A 306 14.58 8.88 -15.51
CA PRO A 306 15.65 9.24 -14.59
C PRO A 306 15.68 10.73 -14.22
N ALA A 307 15.26 11.62 -15.11
CA ALA A 307 15.26 13.07 -14.87
C ALA A 307 14.25 13.51 -13.80
N ILE A 308 13.28 12.67 -13.43
CA ILE A 308 12.29 12.97 -12.38
C ILE A 308 12.85 12.60 -11.00
N LYS A 309 13.75 11.63 -10.94
CA LYS A 309 14.25 11.03 -9.69
C LYS A 309 14.83 12.04 -8.70
N ASP A 310 15.48 13.08 -9.21
CA ASP A 310 16.11 14.10 -8.37
C ASP A 310 15.23 15.34 -8.15
N GLN A 311 14.02 15.37 -8.71
CA GLN A 311 13.10 16.50 -8.59
C GLN A 311 12.39 16.48 -7.25
N GLU A 312 12.32 17.65 -6.61
CA GLU A 312 11.60 17.86 -5.34
C GLU A 312 10.14 18.24 -5.54
N ASN A 313 9.83 18.90 -6.65
CA ASN A 313 8.50 19.38 -6.94
C ASN A 313 8.07 18.94 -8.33
N PRO A 314 6.77 18.68 -8.54
CA PRO A 314 6.22 18.53 -9.87
C PRO A 314 6.32 19.85 -10.67
N PRO A 315 6.16 19.79 -12.01
CA PRO A 315 6.10 21.00 -12.84
C PRO A 315 4.98 21.94 -12.39
N GLU A 316 5.13 23.22 -12.72
CA GLU A 316 4.13 24.24 -12.42
C GLU A 316 2.72 23.81 -12.85
N GLY A 317 1.74 23.95 -11.95
CA GLY A 317 0.35 23.58 -12.17
C GLY A 317 -0.01 22.14 -11.77
N PHE A 318 0.96 21.33 -11.34
CA PHE A 318 0.75 19.98 -10.82
C PHE A 318 1.05 19.90 -9.33
N ASN A 319 0.47 18.92 -8.64
CA ASN A 319 0.55 18.78 -7.17
C ASN A 319 1.29 17.52 -6.71
N SER A 320 1.43 16.52 -7.57
CA SER A 320 2.02 15.22 -7.24
C SER A 320 2.46 14.48 -8.50
N TYR A 321 3.08 13.32 -8.30
CA TYR A 321 3.37 12.33 -9.35
C TYR A 321 2.60 11.04 -9.08
N VAL A 322 2.06 10.44 -10.14
CA VAL A 322 1.40 9.14 -10.09
C VAL A 322 2.02 8.24 -11.17
N ALA A 323 2.56 7.10 -10.78
CA ALA A 323 2.83 5.99 -11.69
C ALA A 323 1.64 5.04 -11.67
N LEU A 324 1.05 4.76 -12.83
CA LEU A 324 0.00 3.74 -12.94
C LEU A 324 0.61 2.37 -13.12
N SER A 325 0.09 1.33 -12.47
CA SER A 325 0.52 -0.04 -12.77
C SER A 325 0.14 -0.45 -14.19
N LYS A 326 0.87 -1.42 -14.75
CA LYS A 326 0.54 -2.08 -16.02
C LYS A 326 -0.86 -2.72 -16.05
N ASP A 327 -1.42 -3.02 -14.89
CA ASP A 327 -2.74 -3.65 -14.74
C ASP A 327 -3.85 -2.59 -14.90
N ILE A 328 -3.54 -1.32 -14.63
CA ILE A 328 -4.42 -0.17 -14.85
C ILE A 328 -4.23 0.39 -16.27
N ASP A 329 -2.99 0.56 -16.73
CA ASP A 329 -2.68 0.98 -18.10
C ASP A 329 -1.61 0.07 -18.71
N GLY A 330 -1.98 -0.72 -19.71
CA GLY A 330 -1.09 -1.69 -20.37
C GLY A 330 0.16 -1.10 -21.01
N LEU A 331 0.23 0.21 -21.24
CA LEU A 331 1.43 0.89 -21.72
C LEU A 331 2.48 1.12 -20.63
N SER A 332 2.08 0.96 -19.37
CA SER A 332 2.91 1.32 -18.23
C SER A 332 4.10 0.39 -18.02
N ALA A 333 5.26 0.99 -17.76
CA ALA A 333 6.49 0.34 -17.33
C ALA A 333 6.54 0.11 -15.81
N PHE A 334 5.50 0.52 -15.07
CA PHE A 334 5.40 0.33 -13.63
C PHE A 334 4.60 -0.92 -13.32
N ARG A 335 5.10 -1.70 -12.35
CA ARG A 335 4.45 -2.95 -11.93
C ARG A 335 3.36 -2.70 -10.91
N SER A 336 3.58 -1.72 -10.03
CA SER A 336 2.65 -1.26 -9.00
C SER A 336 2.33 0.19 -9.23
N THR A 337 1.13 0.59 -8.86
CA THR A 337 0.76 2.00 -8.80
C THR A 337 1.47 2.65 -7.62
N GLU A 338 2.10 3.80 -7.85
CA GLU A 338 2.81 4.54 -6.82
C GLU A 338 2.45 6.03 -6.93
N ILE A 339 2.30 6.69 -5.80
CA ILE A 339 1.98 8.11 -5.71
C ILE A 339 3.07 8.78 -4.87
N CYS A 340 3.60 9.88 -5.35
CA CYS A 340 4.57 10.69 -4.63
C CYS A 340 4.03 12.12 -4.47
N VAL A 341 3.92 12.58 -3.22
CA VAL A 341 3.60 13.97 -2.90
C VAL A 341 4.84 14.69 -2.39
N PRO A 342 5.10 15.93 -2.83
CA PRO A 342 6.31 16.66 -2.47
C PRO A 342 6.31 17.17 -1.03
N LYS A 343 5.13 17.37 -0.42
CA LYS A 343 4.99 17.97 0.92
C LYS A 343 4.19 17.10 1.87
N GLY A 344 4.69 16.95 3.10
CA GLY A 344 4.03 16.13 4.12
C GLY A 344 2.66 16.61 4.55
N ILE A 345 2.45 17.92 4.49
CA ILE A 345 1.14 18.54 4.76
C ILE A 345 0.05 18.10 3.75
N GLN A 346 0.41 17.52 2.60
CA GLN A 346 -0.55 16.94 1.64
C GLN A 346 -1.11 15.58 2.07
N ALA A 347 -0.70 15.04 3.21
CA ALA A 347 -1.17 13.76 3.69
C ALA A 347 -1.42 13.78 5.19
N ILE A 348 -2.46 13.07 5.61
CA ILE A 348 -2.74 12.80 7.02
C ILE A 348 -2.86 11.29 7.24
N PRO A 349 -2.11 10.71 8.19
CA PRO A 349 -2.34 9.33 8.61
C PRO A 349 -3.67 9.25 9.35
N LEU A 350 -4.60 8.42 8.87
CA LEU A 350 -5.90 8.24 9.50
C LEU A 350 -5.93 7.01 10.39
N TYR A 351 -5.30 5.92 9.94
CA TYR A 351 -5.27 4.66 10.66
C TYR A 351 -3.86 4.08 10.73
N GLU A 352 -3.50 3.53 11.87
CA GLU A 352 -2.38 2.60 12.03
C GLU A 352 -2.96 1.19 11.96
N ILE A 353 -2.52 0.43 10.96
CA ILE A 353 -2.95 -0.95 10.74
C ILE A 353 -1.76 -1.84 11.04
N ARG A 354 -1.92 -2.64 12.10
CA ARG A 354 -0.96 -3.67 12.49
C ARG A 354 -1.40 -5.00 11.91
N PHE A 355 -0.45 -5.71 11.36
CA PHE A 355 -0.70 -7.00 10.74
C PHE A 355 0.47 -7.94 10.95
N THR A 356 0.19 -9.23 10.91
CA THR A 356 1.20 -10.28 10.83
C THR A 356 1.31 -10.80 9.41
N PHE A 357 2.50 -11.29 9.09
CA PHE A 357 2.82 -11.91 7.82
C PHE A 357 3.63 -13.16 8.08
N SER A 358 3.03 -14.32 7.84
CA SER A 358 3.65 -15.63 8.07
C SER A 358 3.51 -16.52 6.83
N PRO A 359 4.35 -17.55 6.68
CA PRO A 359 4.12 -18.57 5.68
C PRO A 359 2.71 -19.18 5.80
N ASN A 360 2.12 -19.58 4.69
CA ASN A 360 0.89 -20.36 4.70
C ASN A 360 1.23 -21.83 4.97
N TYR A 361 1.06 -22.25 6.21
CA TYR A 361 1.34 -23.61 6.67
C TYR A 361 0.27 -24.62 6.23
N LEU A 362 -0.78 -24.16 5.56
CA LEU A 362 -1.71 -25.03 4.83
C LEU A 362 -1.20 -25.39 3.43
N LEU A 363 0.05 -25.05 3.11
CA LEU A 363 0.79 -25.56 1.96
C LEU A 363 1.91 -26.49 2.46
N LEU A 364 1.98 -27.68 1.86
CA LEU A 364 2.86 -28.75 2.37
C LEU A 364 4.35 -28.38 2.24
N ASP A 365 4.75 -27.69 1.16
CA ASP A 365 6.13 -27.24 0.96
C ASP A 365 6.57 -26.23 2.03
N LYS A 366 5.68 -25.29 2.41
CA LYS A 366 5.96 -24.30 3.46
C LYS A 366 6.00 -24.94 4.84
N TRP A 367 5.12 -25.91 5.09
CA TRP A 367 5.14 -26.71 6.31
C TRP A 367 6.46 -27.48 6.43
N ASP A 368 6.82 -28.26 5.41
CA ASP A 368 8.03 -29.07 5.39
C ASP A 368 9.30 -28.21 5.55
N GLU A 369 9.34 -27.04 4.92
CA GLU A 369 10.42 -26.09 5.12
C GLU A 369 10.53 -25.61 6.57
N ALA A 370 9.41 -25.30 7.23
CA ALA A 370 9.40 -24.86 8.61
C ALA A 370 9.87 -25.95 9.56
N ILE A 371 9.37 -27.19 9.38
CA ILE A 371 9.76 -28.37 10.15
C ILE A 371 11.25 -28.66 10.02
N ARG A 372 11.82 -28.58 8.80
CA ARG A 372 13.24 -28.76 8.55
C ARG A 372 14.07 -27.68 9.24
N ARG A 373 13.64 -26.42 9.23
CA ARG A 373 14.35 -25.30 9.86
C ARG A 373 14.40 -25.42 11.38
N THR A 374 13.34 -25.90 12.01
CA THR A 374 13.28 -26.06 13.48
C THR A 374 13.70 -27.42 13.98
N ASN A 375 14.24 -28.29 13.10
CA ASN A 375 14.70 -29.63 13.43
C ASN A 375 13.66 -30.46 14.24
N LEU A 376 12.37 -30.27 13.97
CA LEU A 376 11.32 -30.89 14.79
C LEU A 376 11.36 -32.43 14.69
N ASN A 377 11.75 -32.95 13.53
CA ASN A 377 11.82 -34.38 13.23
C ASN A 377 12.83 -35.16 14.09
N SER A 378 13.78 -34.50 14.77
CA SER A 378 14.75 -35.17 15.63
C SER A 378 14.29 -35.33 17.08
N THR A 379 13.08 -34.84 17.43
CA THR A 379 12.57 -34.90 18.81
C THR A 379 11.79 -36.19 19.03
N SER A 380 12.45 -37.23 19.55
CA SER A 380 11.88 -38.58 19.73
C SER A 380 10.56 -38.60 20.52
N GLU A 381 10.43 -37.73 21.53
CA GLU A 381 9.28 -37.69 22.45
C GLU A 381 7.96 -37.30 21.78
N ILE A 382 8.00 -36.47 20.73
CA ILE A 382 6.80 -35.99 20.03
C ILE A 382 6.63 -36.61 18.64
N GLN A 383 7.49 -37.55 18.26
CA GLN A 383 7.53 -38.10 16.90
C GLN A 383 6.19 -38.75 16.50
N GLY A 384 5.55 -39.48 17.43
CA GLY A 384 4.24 -40.07 17.20
C GLY A 384 3.12 -39.03 17.00
N LEU A 385 3.10 -37.98 17.84
CA LEU A 385 2.15 -36.88 17.71
C LEU A 385 2.33 -36.13 16.39
N PHE A 386 3.59 -35.85 16.04
CA PHE A 386 3.94 -35.19 14.79
C PHE A 386 3.55 -36.02 13.57
N HIS A 387 3.80 -37.33 13.58
CA HIS A 387 3.40 -38.22 12.49
C HIS A 387 1.87 -38.17 12.26
N ASN A 388 1.09 -38.30 13.34
CA ASN A 388 -0.37 -38.21 13.26
C ASN A 388 -0.83 -36.85 12.72
N HIS A 389 -0.27 -35.75 13.25
CA HIS A 389 -0.55 -34.41 12.78
C HIS A 389 -0.25 -34.25 11.29
N TYR A 390 0.94 -34.68 10.84
CA TYR A 390 1.38 -34.54 9.45
C TYR A 390 0.51 -35.33 8.48
N VAL A 391 0.13 -36.56 8.83
CA VAL A 391 -0.81 -37.37 8.03
C VAL A 391 -2.15 -36.65 7.87
N LYS A 392 -2.70 -36.08 8.96
CA LYS A 392 -3.97 -35.33 8.91
C LYS A 392 -3.87 -34.02 8.14
N LEU A 393 -2.76 -33.31 8.26
CA LEU A 393 -2.52 -32.09 7.48
C LEU A 393 -2.48 -32.42 5.99
N LYS A 394 -1.79 -33.49 5.59
CA LYS A 394 -1.75 -33.93 4.19
C LYS A 394 -3.13 -34.33 3.66
N GLU A 395 -3.92 -35.07 4.45
CA GLU A 395 -5.31 -35.40 4.12
C GLU A 395 -6.15 -34.12 3.91
N LEU A 396 -6.06 -33.15 4.82
CA LEU A 396 -6.77 -31.87 4.72
C LEU A 396 -6.37 -31.08 3.46
N ILE A 397 -5.07 -30.99 3.16
CA ILE A 397 -4.58 -30.26 1.99
C ILE A 397 -5.09 -30.93 0.70
N GLN A 398 -5.08 -32.26 0.63
CA GLN A 398 -5.61 -33.00 -0.51
C GLN A 398 -7.11 -32.74 -0.70
N LEU A 399 -7.91 -32.85 0.36
CA LEU A 399 -9.36 -32.58 0.33
C LEU A 399 -9.68 -31.15 -0.15
N ARG A 400 -8.88 -30.17 0.28
CA ARG A 400 -9.02 -28.78 -0.17
C ARG A 400 -8.72 -28.59 -1.65
N ALA A 401 -7.74 -29.34 -2.19
CA ALA A 401 -7.40 -29.29 -3.60
C ALA A 401 -8.48 -29.93 -4.48
N ASP A 402 -9.12 -30.99 -3.98
CA ASP A 402 -10.16 -31.74 -4.69
C ASP A 402 -11.53 -31.02 -4.68
N ASN A 403 -11.66 -29.89 -3.98
CA ASN A 403 -12.88 -29.07 -3.83
C ASN A 403 -14.07 -29.85 -3.24
N ASP A 404 -13.79 -30.89 -2.46
CA ASP A 404 -14.80 -31.77 -1.90
C ASP A 404 -15.31 -31.26 -0.53
N ASN A 405 -16.64 -31.28 -0.41
CA ASN A 405 -17.43 -31.19 0.81
C ASN A 405 -16.88 -30.32 1.98
N SER A 406 -17.43 -29.12 2.12
CA SER A 406 -17.15 -28.18 3.22
C SER A 406 -17.15 -28.80 4.62
N ASP A 407 -18.06 -29.75 4.89
CA ASP A 407 -18.21 -30.36 6.20
C ASP A 407 -17.06 -31.34 6.49
N GLU A 408 -16.57 -32.02 5.46
CA GLU A 408 -15.42 -32.93 5.56
C GLU A 408 -14.11 -32.15 5.75
N ILE A 409 -13.96 -31.02 5.05
CA ILE A 409 -12.85 -30.08 5.26
C ILE A 409 -12.85 -29.55 6.70
N GLU A 410 -14.01 -29.15 7.23
CA GLU A 410 -14.13 -28.66 8.60
C GLU A 410 -13.78 -29.75 9.62
N LYS A 411 -14.34 -30.95 9.46
CA LYS A 411 -14.01 -32.11 10.30
C LYS A 411 -12.51 -32.40 10.30
N LYS A 412 -11.88 -32.41 9.12
CA LYS A 412 -10.44 -32.67 8.99
C LYS A 412 -9.58 -31.55 9.54
N ALA A 413 -9.97 -30.29 9.35
CA ALA A 413 -9.33 -29.17 10.01
C ALA A 413 -9.40 -29.30 11.53
N GLY A 414 -10.51 -29.81 12.08
CA GLY A 414 -10.68 -30.12 13.49
C GLY A 414 -9.71 -31.21 13.99
N GLU A 415 -9.52 -32.28 13.21
CA GLU A 415 -8.54 -33.34 13.51
C GLU A 415 -7.10 -32.80 13.53
N VAL A 416 -6.71 -32.00 12.52
CA VAL A 416 -5.38 -31.35 12.49
C VAL A 416 -5.23 -30.41 13.68
N HIS A 417 -6.28 -29.66 14.00
CA HIS A 417 -6.26 -28.71 15.10
C HIS A 417 -6.07 -29.40 16.46
N TYR A 418 -6.75 -30.52 16.68
CA TYR A 418 -6.58 -31.35 17.87
C TYR A 418 -5.13 -31.81 18.05
N TRP A 419 -4.55 -32.46 17.04
CA TRP A 419 -3.17 -32.97 17.14
C TRP A 419 -2.15 -31.86 17.31
N GLY A 420 -2.37 -30.71 16.68
CA GLY A 420 -1.49 -29.55 16.84
C GLY A 420 -1.48 -29.02 18.26
N ASN A 421 -2.63 -29.00 18.94
CA ASN A 421 -2.71 -28.61 20.36
C ASN A 421 -1.99 -29.59 21.29
N GLU A 422 -2.07 -30.90 21.02
CA GLU A 422 -1.32 -31.90 21.78
C GLU A 422 0.20 -31.70 21.65
N ILE A 423 0.68 -31.36 20.45
CA ILE A 423 2.09 -31.04 20.22
C ILE A 423 2.48 -29.75 20.96
N ILE A 424 1.68 -28.67 20.84
CA ILE A 424 1.93 -27.41 21.55
C ILE A 424 2.02 -27.64 23.05
N LYS A 425 1.10 -28.44 23.62
CA LYS A 425 1.09 -28.80 25.04
C LYS A 425 2.38 -29.52 25.43
N SER A 426 2.75 -30.58 24.71
CA SER A 426 3.97 -31.35 24.99
C SER A 426 5.24 -30.51 24.90
N LEU A 427 5.36 -29.66 23.88
CA LEU A 427 6.48 -28.73 23.73
C LEU A 427 6.50 -27.67 24.85
N SER A 428 5.34 -27.15 25.25
CA SER A 428 5.23 -26.17 26.33
C SER A 428 5.60 -26.78 27.68
N ASP A 429 5.18 -28.01 27.97
CA ASP A 429 5.55 -28.74 29.18
C ASP A 429 7.07 -28.95 29.23
N LYS A 430 7.69 -29.33 28.12
CA LYS A 430 9.15 -29.47 28.01
C LYS A 430 9.87 -28.14 28.20
N LYS A 431 9.38 -27.05 27.61
CA LYS A 431 9.91 -25.70 27.82
C LYS A 431 9.86 -25.31 29.30
N ASN A 432 8.73 -25.55 29.96
CA ASN A 432 8.54 -25.23 31.36
C ASN A 432 9.51 -26.02 32.24
N GLN A 433 9.68 -27.33 31.99
CA GLN A 433 10.65 -28.17 32.70
C GLN A 433 12.09 -27.65 32.59
N LEU A 434 12.50 -27.22 31.40
CA LEU A 434 13.83 -26.62 31.19
C LEU A 434 13.95 -25.28 31.90
N THR A 435 12.89 -24.46 31.91
CA THR A 435 12.89 -23.10 32.49
C THR A 435 12.90 -23.12 34.02
N THR A 436 12.42 -24.19 34.66
CA THR A 436 12.43 -24.33 36.13
C THR A 436 13.80 -24.63 36.75
N GLN A 437 14.86 -24.77 35.94
CA GLN A 437 16.20 -25.05 36.43
C GLN A 437 16.96 -23.74 36.72
N ASP A 438 17.46 -23.59 37.96
CA ASP A 438 18.34 -22.47 38.31
C ASP A 438 19.69 -22.60 37.56
N ASN A 439 20.10 -21.54 36.89
CA ASN A 439 21.30 -21.45 36.02
C ASN A 439 21.23 -22.31 34.75
N LEU A 440 20.45 -21.85 33.77
CA LEU A 440 20.42 -22.42 32.42
C LEU A 440 21.81 -22.46 31.78
N THR A 441 22.22 -23.62 31.27
CA THR A 441 23.39 -23.70 30.39
C THR A 441 23.08 -23.03 29.05
N THR A 442 24.12 -22.64 28.29
CA THR A 442 23.95 -22.10 26.92
C THR A 442 23.15 -23.06 26.04
N GLU A 443 23.41 -24.36 26.14
CA GLU A 443 22.69 -25.40 25.40
C GLU A 443 21.20 -25.46 25.79
N GLN A 444 20.88 -25.34 27.08
CA GLN A 444 19.50 -25.32 27.54
C GLN A 444 18.76 -24.06 27.07
N ALA A 445 19.42 -22.90 27.07
CA ALA A 445 18.86 -21.66 26.53
C ALA A 445 18.59 -21.78 25.01
N GLU A 446 19.51 -22.39 24.26
CA GLU A 446 19.31 -22.68 22.83
C GLU A 446 18.16 -23.67 22.60
N ASN A 447 18.05 -24.71 23.42
CA ASN A 447 16.94 -25.67 23.36
C ASN A 447 15.59 -25.02 23.68
N ILE A 448 15.51 -24.15 24.70
CA ILE A 448 14.30 -23.38 25.02
C ILE A 448 13.89 -22.50 23.84
N LYS A 449 14.85 -21.85 23.19
CA LYS A 449 14.61 -21.03 22.00
C LYS A 449 14.07 -21.87 20.85
N LEU A 450 14.69 -23.02 20.57
CA LEU A 450 14.25 -23.95 19.52
C LEU A 450 12.83 -24.46 19.78
N ILE A 451 12.53 -24.90 21.00
CA ILE A 451 11.19 -25.34 21.40
C ILE A 451 10.17 -24.21 21.25
N SER A 452 10.54 -22.98 21.59
CA SER A 452 9.68 -21.81 21.40
C SER A 452 9.37 -21.58 19.93
N GLU A 453 10.37 -21.66 19.04
CA GLU A 453 10.19 -21.57 17.58
C GLU A 453 9.30 -22.71 17.03
N GLN A 454 9.42 -23.91 17.57
CA GLN A 454 8.56 -25.04 17.21
C GLN A 454 7.10 -24.78 17.63
N CYS A 455 6.85 -24.39 18.89
CA CYS A 455 5.50 -24.01 19.35
C CYS A 455 4.88 -22.94 18.45
N MET A 456 5.67 -21.93 18.08
CA MET A 456 5.23 -20.83 17.22
C MET A 456 4.68 -21.30 15.86
N ILE A 457 5.36 -22.24 15.21
CA ILE A 457 4.91 -22.79 13.92
C ILE A 457 3.53 -23.45 14.08
N PHE A 458 3.34 -24.25 15.13
CA PHE A 458 2.04 -24.88 15.39
C PHE A 458 0.97 -23.85 15.73
N ILE A 459 1.24 -22.87 16.59
CA ILE A 459 0.28 -21.80 16.94
C ILE A 459 -0.17 -21.02 15.71
N ASN A 460 0.77 -20.71 14.81
CA ASN A 460 0.44 -20.06 13.54
C ASN A 460 -0.47 -20.97 12.69
N LEU A 461 -0.13 -22.26 12.52
CA LEU A 461 -0.99 -23.22 11.82
C LEU A 461 -2.39 -23.30 12.45
N GLN A 462 -2.50 -23.37 13.78
CA GLN A 462 -3.77 -23.38 14.51
C GLN A 462 -4.62 -22.14 14.21
N THR A 463 -3.96 -20.98 14.10
CA THR A 463 -4.63 -19.72 13.74
C THR A 463 -5.21 -19.79 12.32
N GLN A 464 -4.50 -20.37 11.35
CA GLN A 464 -4.99 -20.51 9.97
C GLN A 464 -6.12 -21.55 9.90
N LEU A 465 -6.02 -22.64 10.66
CA LEU A 465 -7.08 -23.66 10.76
C LEU A 465 -8.35 -23.08 11.39
N LYS A 466 -8.22 -22.23 12.41
CA LYS A 466 -9.38 -21.55 13.00
C LYS A 466 -10.15 -20.73 11.97
N ASN A 467 -9.48 -20.13 10.99
CA ASN A 467 -10.15 -19.41 9.90
C ASN A 467 -10.96 -20.36 8.99
N ILE A 468 -10.58 -21.64 8.86
CA ILE A 468 -11.36 -22.65 8.15
C ILE A 468 -12.56 -23.06 9.02
N LEU A 469 -12.32 -23.37 10.29
CA LEU A 469 -13.34 -23.83 11.25
C LEU A 469 -14.41 -22.79 11.57
N THR A 470 -14.08 -21.51 11.48
CA THR A 470 -15.03 -20.41 11.75
C THR A 470 -15.78 -19.94 10.51
N LYS A 471 -15.38 -20.38 9.31
CA LYS A 471 -15.99 -19.96 8.05
C LYS A 471 -17.26 -20.75 7.72
N ASN A 472 -18.36 -20.37 8.38
CA ASN A 472 -19.72 -20.50 7.83
C ASN A 472 -20.19 -19.22 7.09
N GLU A 473 -19.40 -18.14 7.06
CA GLU A 473 -19.83 -16.84 6.49
C GLU A 473 -19.17 -16.41 5.16
N CYS A 474 -18.31 -17.22 4.54
CA CYS A 474 -17.74 -16.90 3.22
C CYS A 474 -18.32 -17.72 2.05
N LYS A 475 -19.51 -18.31 2.23
CA LYS A 475 -20.33 -18.81 1.11
C LYS A 475 -21.30 -17.75 0.59
N SER A 476 -20.89 -16.48 0.50
CA SER A 476 -21.43 -15.52 -0.47
C SER A 476 -20.62 -14.23 -0.44
N ALA A 477 -19.65 -14.14 -1.33
CA ALA A 477 -19.56 -12.95 -2.14
C ALA A 477 -19.42 -13.51 -3.53
N ASN A 478 -20.31 -13.09 -4.43
CA ASN A 478 -20.10 -13.21 -5.86
C ASN A 478 -18.59 -13.11 -6.09
N ARG A 479 -17.94 -14.20 -6.54
CA ARG A 479 -16.84 -13.96 -7.47
C ARG A 479 -17.54 -13.08 -8.49
N PRO A 480 -17.21 -11.78 -8.63
CA PRO A 480 -17.50 -11.18 -9.91
C PRO A 480 -16.92 -12.21 -10.86
N SER A 481 -17.73 -12.71 -11.79
CA SER A 481 -17.13 -13.17 -13.01
C SER A 481 -16.37 -11.94 -13.49
N GLU A 482 -15.12 -11.81 -13.06
CA GLU A 482 -14.09 -11.25 -13.86
C GLU A 482 -14.19 -12.14 -15.11
N LYS A 483 -15.05 -11.72 -16.03
CA LYS A 483 -14.54 -11.25 -17.30
C LYS A 483 -13.32 -10.43 -16.92
N LYS A 484 -12.19 -11.11 -16.70
CA LYS A 484 -10.94 -10.71 -17.28
C LYS A 484 -11.37 -10.44 -18.70
N THR A 485 -11.70 -9.19 -18.96
CA THR A 485 -11.49 -8.64 -20.27
C THR A 485 -10.02 -8.95 -20.45
N ASN A 486 -9.77 -10.11 -21.06
CA ASN A 486 -8.63 -10.31 -21.91
C ASN A 486 -8.80 -9.20 -22.95
N ILE A 487 -8.50 -7.97 -22.55
CA ILE A 487 -7.83 -7.03 -23.41
C ILE A 487 -6.52 -7.75 -23.65
N GLN A 488 -6.57 -8.72 -24.58
CA GLN A 488 -5.41 -9.20 -25.26
C GLN A 488 -4.80 -7.91 -25.80
N ASN A 489 -3.79 -7.42 -25.09
CA ASN A 489 -2.92 -6.38 -25.59
C ASN A 489 -2.13 -7.01 -26.75
N SER A 490 -2.81 -7.16 -27.88
CA SER A 490 -2.22 -7.42 -29.19
C SER A 490 -1.60 -6.14 -29.79
N TYR A 491 -1.61 -5.03 -29.04
CA TYR A 491 -1.26 -3.68 -29.49
C TYR A 491 0.22 -3.42 -29.80
N LEU A 492 1.07 -4.44 -29.74
CA LEU A 492 2.39 -4.39 -30.34
C LEU A 492 2.66 -5.71 -31.04
N SER A 493 2.05 -5.91 -32.22
CA SER A 493 2.62 -6.83 -33.20
C SER A 493 4.11 -6.52 -33.29
N GLY A 494 4.93 -7.55 -33.02
CA GLY A 494 6.37 -7.37 -32.79
C GLY A 494 6.98 -6.50 -33.88
N PRO A 495 7.84 -5.52 -33.52
CA PRO A 495 8.34 -4.55 -34.48
C PRO A 495 8.95 -5.29 -35.66
N SER A 496 8.59 -4.87 -36.88
CA SER A 496 9.26 -5.37 -38.09
C SER A 496 10.77 -5.26 -37.90
N PHE A 497 11.55 -6.18 -38.48
CA PHE A 497 12.99 -6.26 -38.28
C PHE A 497 13.71 -4.90 -38.42
N PHE A 498 13.21 -4.01 -39.29
CA PHE A 498 13.73 -2.66 -39.48
C PHE A 498 13.43 -1.67 -38.34
N ASN A 499 12.33 -1.85 -37.59
CA ASN A 499 11.99 -1.00 -36.44
C ASN A 499 12.88 -1.25 -35.21
N ARG A 500 13.71 -2.31 -35.20
CA ARG A 500 14.68 -2.56 -34.11
C ARG A 500 15.92 -1.66 -34.16
N LEU A 501 16.22 -1.06 -35.31
CA LEU A 501 17.41 -0.21 -35.51
C LEU A 501 17.16 1.27 -35.22
N LEU A 502 15.90 1.70 -35.21
CA LEU A 502 15.52 3.09 -34.91
C LEU A 502 15.35 3.31 -33.41
N PRO A 503 15.75 4.48 -32.86
CA PRO A 503 15.39 4.84 -31.50
C PRO A 503 13.86 4.78 -31.34
N LYS A 504 13.37 4.20 -30.23
CA LYS A 504 11.94 3.91 -29.99
C LYS A 504 10.99 5.06 -30.34
N GLN A 505 11.38 6.30 -30.05
CA GLN A 505 10.61 7.51 -30.35
C GLN A 505 10.37 7.78 -31.85
N TYR A 506 11.25 7.32 -32.74
CA TYR A 506 11.10 7.44 -34.19
C TYR A 506 10.20 6.34 -34.75
N ALA A 507 10.33 5.11 -34.24
CA ALA A 507 9.42 4.01 -34.59
C ALA A 507 7.97 4.38 -34.23
N LEU A 508 7.74 4.87 -33.00
CA LEU A 508 6.41 5.33 -32.57
C LEU A 508 5.89 6.52 -33.39
N LYS A 509 6.77 7.40 -33.90
CA LYS A 509 6.36 8.47 -34.81
C LYS A 509 5.86 7.91 -36.14
N GLN A 510 6.56 6.92 -36.70
CA GLN A 510 6.16 6.26 -37.94
C GLN A 510 4.85 5.50 -37.76
N ASP A 511 4.69 4.78 -36.66
CA ASP A 511 3.47 4.03 -36.37
C ASP A 511 2.27 4.98 -36.22
N LEU A 512 2.45 6.12 -35.54
CA LEU A 512 1.43 7.18 -35.49
C LEU A 512 1.10 7.72 -36.88
N SER A 513 2.10 8.01 -37.71
CA SER A 513 1.86 8.49 -39.08
C SER A 513 1.17 7.45 -39.98
N LYS A 514 1.47 6.16 -39.81
CA LYS A 514 0.80 5.08 -40.55
C LYS A 514 -0.66 4.96 -40.14
N LEU A 515 -0.93 4.91 -38.83
CA LEU A 515 -2.30 4.87 -38.31
C LEU A 515 -3.10 6.09 -38.77
N HIS A 516 -2.44 7.25 -38.81
CA HIS A 516 -3.03 8.47 -39.33
C HIS A 516 -3.38 8.40 -40.82
N SER A 517 -2.49 7.84 -41.65
CA SER A 517 -2.73 7.70 -43.09
C SER A 517 -3.86 6.75 -43.46
N THR A 518 -4.36 5.94 -42.51
CA THR A 518 -5.49 5.05 -42.72
C THR A 518 -6.82 5.63 -42.27
N LEU A 519 -6.87 6.89 -41.80
CA LEU A 519 -8.12 7.56 -41.46
C LEU A 519 -8.92 7.88 -42.73
N ASN A 520 -10.14 7.36 -42.79
CA ASN A 520 -11.10 7.61 -43.86
C ASN A 520 -12.42 8.16 -43.27
N ASN A 521 -13.08 9.07 -43.99
CA ASN A 521 -14.34 9.69 -43.56
C ASN A 521 -15.52 8.71 -43.52
N ASN A 522 -15.41 7.55 -44.19
CA ASN A 522 -16.45 6.52 -44.24
C ASN A 522 -16.21 5.35 -43.25
N GLU A 523 -15.43 5.57 -42.19
CA GLU A 523 -15.17 4.53 -41.20
C GLU A 523 -16.37 4.24 -40.31
N ASP A 524 -16.50 2.97 -39.91
CA ASP A 524 -17.41 2.61 -38.83
C ASP A 524 -17.03 3.40 -37.56
N PRO A 525 -18.01 4.04 -36.87
CA PRO A 525 -17.78 4.80 -35.65
C PRO A 525 -16.93 4.09 -34.59
N LYS A 526 -17.11 2.79 -34.39
CA LYS A 526 -16.36 2.05 -33.36
C LYS A 526 -14.90 1.87 -33.77
N GLU A 527 -14.65 1.61 -35.05
CA GLU A 527 -13.29 1.51 -35.57
C GLU A 527 -12.58 2.87 -35.50
N LEU A 528 -13.26 3.97 -35.81
CA LEU A 528 -12.70 5.32 -35.65
C LEU A 528 -12.33 5.60 -34.18
N MET A 529 -13.20 5.23 -33.22
CA MET A 529 -12.92 5.39 -31.79
C MET A 529 -11.73 4.58 -31.33
N LYS A 530 -11.62 3.34 -31.81
CA LYS A 530 -10.47 2.49 -31.55
C LYS A 530 -9.18 3.11 -32.10
N LYS A 531 -9.19 3.62 -33.35
CA LYS A 531 -8.03 4.31 -33.94
C LYS A 531 -7.65 5.58 -33.18
N LEU A 532 -8.62 6.33 -32.65
CA LEU A 532 -8.35 7.49 -31.80
C LEU A 532 -7.62 7.08 -30.52
N ILE A 533 -8.12 6.05 -29.82
CA ILE A 533 -7.51 5.54 -28.58
C ILE A 533 -6.11 4.97 -28.84
N ASP A 534 -5.92 4.24 -29.95
CA ASP A 534 -4.63 3.71 -30.38
C ASP A 534 -3.65 4.85 -30.69
N SER A 535 -4.11 5.89 -31.41
CA SER A 535 -3.31 7.07 -31.72
C SER A 535 -2.88 7.83 -30.47
N LEU A 536 -3.79 8.01 -29.50
CA LEU A 536 -3.48 8.59 -28.20
C LEU A 536 -2.43 7.75 -27.47
N SER A 537 -2.60 6.42 -27.44
CA SER A 537 -1.68 5.49 -26.80
C SER A 537 -0.25 5.57 -27.37
N ILE A 538 -0.13 5.58 -28.70
CA ILE A 538 1.16 5.72 -29.39
C ILE A 538 1.78 7.09 -29.10
N ALA A 539 0.98 8.17 -29.15
CA ALA A 539 1.45 9.53 -28.89
C ALA A 539 1.94 9.72 -27.44
N ILE A 540 1.21 9.20 -26.45
CA ILE A 540 1.60 9.19 -25.03
C ILE A 540 2.93 8.45 -24.85
N ALA A 541 3.04 7.23 -25.37
CA ALA A 541 4.26 6.44 -25.27
C ALA A 541 5.47 7.14 -25.92
N ARG A 542 5.26 7.79 -27.07
CA ARG A 542 6.30 8.56 -27.77
C ARG A 542 6.77 9.74 -26.93
N ASP A 543 5.86 10.51 -26.37
CA ASP A 543 6.23 11.71 -25.63
C ASP A 543 6.90 11.40 -24.29
N GLN A 544 6.47 10.34 -23.60
CA GLN A 544 7.14 9.91 -22.37
C GLN A 544 8.53 9.27 -22.62
N THR A 545 8.77 8.67 -23.79
CA THR A 545 10.09 8.10 -24.15
C THR A 545 11.10 9.13 -24.67
N LYS A 546 10.65 10.23 -25.29
CA LYS A 546 11.56 11.33 -25.68
C LYS A 546 12.27 11.98 -24.49
N SER A 547 11.71 11.87 -23.30
CA SER A 547 12.24 12.51 -22.10
C SER A 547 13.32 11.69 -21.38
N SER A 548 13.60 10.46 -21.84
CA SER A 548 14.59 9.56 -21.23
C SER A 548 15.87 9.33 -22.06
N SER A 549 15.96 9.85 -23.29
CA SER A 549 16.97 9.42 -24.27
C SER A 549 18.17 10.36 -24.48
N LEU A 550 18.17 11.58 -23.95
CA LEU A 550 19.28 12.54 -24.15
C LEU A 550 19.83 13.07 -22.82
N PRO A 551 21.02 12.63 -22.38
CA PRO A 551 21.61 13.01 -21.09
C PRO A 551 22.00 14.49 -20.99
N PHE A 552 22.05 15.23 -22.11
CA PHE A 552 22.49 16.63 -22.15
C PHE A 552 21.34 17.67 -22.24
N PHE A 553 20.09 17.23 -22.43
CA PHE A 553 18.92 18.11 -22.47
C PHE A 553 17.94 17.67 -21.39
N SER A 554 18.24 18.06 -20.14
CA SER A 554 17.65 17.53 -18.91
C SER A 554 16.23 18.01 -18.58
N SER A 555 15.55 18.76 -19.45
CA SER A 555 14.20 19.22 -19.16
C SER A 555 13.17 18.39 -19.92
N ASN A 556 12.25 17.77 -19.19
CA ASN A 556 10.97 17.36 -19.74
C ASN A 556 10.15 18.64 -19.91
N PRO A 557 10.04 19.20 -21.13
CA PRO A 557 9.56 20.57 -21.28
C PRO A 557 8.08 20.64 -20.91
N SER A 558 7.66 21.69 -20.18
CA SER A 558 6.31 21.82 -19.62
C SER A 558 5.20 21.60 -20.66
N HIS A 559 5.40 22.05 -21.90
CA HIS A 559 4.46 21.85 -23.00
C HIS A 559 4.15 20.37 -23.28
N ARG A 560 5.17 19.51 -23.20
CA ARG A 560 5.04 18.07 -23.48
C ARG A 560 4.30 17.37 -22.34
N ILE A 561 4.56 17.79 -21.11
CA ILE A 561 3.85 17.28 -19.94
C ILE A 561 2.38 17.64 -20.07
N LEU A 562 2.03 18.90 -20.33
CA LEU A 562 0.64 19.34 -20.51
C LEU A 562 -0.08 18.57 -21.63
N LEU A 563 0.59 18.40 -22.78
CA LEU A 563 0.06 17.61 -23.90
C LEU A 563 -0.17 16.15 -23.51
N THR A 564 0.82 15.51 -22.90
CA THR A 564 0.75 14.10 -22.46
C THR A 564 -0.36 13.90 -21.43
N GLN A 565 -0.46 14.77 -20.42
CA GLN A 565 -1.49 14.66 -19.39
C GLN A 565 -2.90 14.89 -19.95
N THR A 566 -3.04 15.77 -20.95
CA THR A 566 -4.33 15.95 -21.63
C THR A 566 -4.72 14.70 -22.43
N MET A 567 -3.78 14.09 -23.14
CA MET A 567 -4.02 12.85 -23.88
C MET A 567 -4.38 11.68 -22.96
N ILE A 568 -3.70 11.53 -21.82
CA ILE A 568 -4.02 10.47 -20.84
C ILE A 568 -5.45 10.64 -20.30
N ARG A 569 -5.84 11.87 -19.96
CA ARG A 569 -7.21 12.15 -19.50
C ARG A 569 -8.26 11.85 -20.56
N LEU A 570 -8.01 12.33 -21.79
CA LEU A 570 -8.90 12.09 -22.92
C LEU A 570 -9.05 10.59 -23.18
N LYS A 571 -7.94 9.84 -23.20
CA LYS A 571 -7.93 8.38 -23.35
C LYS A 571 -8.80 7.72 -22.28
N GLY A 572 -8.59 8.04 -20.99
CA GLY A 572 -9.37 7.46 -19.89
C GLY A 572 -10.86 7.84 -19.88
N GLN A 573 -11.24 8.91 -20.57
CA GLN A 573 -12.65 9.29 -20.80
C GLN A 573 -13.27 8.57 -22.01
N LEU A 574 -12.45 8.14 -22.98
CA LEU A 574 -12.89 7.45 -24.20
C LEU A 574 -12.89 5.91 -24.07
N GLU A 575 -12.10 5.34 -23.16
CA GLU A 575 -11.96 3.89 -22.96
C GLU A 575 -13.26 3.10 -22.72
N PRO A 576 -14.35 3.66 -22.19
CA PRO A 576 -15.68 3.04 -22.23
C PRO A 576 -16.27 3.03 -23.67
N ILE A 577 -15.57 2.40 -24.62
CA ILE A 577 -15.87 2.42 -26.07
C ILE A 577 -17.27 1.91 -26.36
N GLU A 578 -17.78 0.95 -25.58
CA GLU A 578 -19.13 0.37 -25.76
C GLU A 578 -20.27 1.38 -25.54
N HIS A 579 -19.99 2.50 -24.85
CA HIS A 579 -20.98 3.50 -24.47
C HIS A 579 -20.68 4.89 -25.02
N THR A 580 -19.52 5.10 -25.64
CA THR A 580 -19.10 6.42 -26.13
C THR A 580 -19.61 6.63 -27.54
N THR A 581 -20.51 7.60 -27.74
CA THR A 581 -20.98 7.98 -29.08
C THR A 581 -19.96 8.86 -29.79
N PRO A 582 -19.95 8.92 -31.13
CA PRO A 582 -19.09 9.85 -31.88
C PRO A 582 -19.25 11.31 -31.44
N GLN A 583 -20.47 11.72 -31.10
CA GLN A 583 -20.74 13.06 -30.61
C GLN A 583 -20.12 13.33 -29.23
N GLN A 584 -20.23 12.37 -28.31
CA GLN A 584 -19.55 12.46 -27.01
C GLN A 584 -18.03 12.53 -27.19
N ALA A 585 -17.48 11.69 -28.07
CA ALA A 585 -16.05 11.73 -28.40
C ALA A 585 -15.62 13.07 -28.99
N TYR A 586 -16.41 13.65 -29.92
CA TYR A 586 -16.17 14.98 -30.46
C TYR A 586 -16.14 16.04 -29.36
N HIS A 587 -17.11 16.02 -28.43
CA HIS A 587 -17.15 16.97 -27.32
C HIS A 587 -15.94 16.83 -26.38
N LEU A 588 -15.56 15.60 -26.02
CA LEU A 588 -14.39 15.32 -25.18
C LEU A 588 -13.09 15.80 -25.86
N LEU A 589 -12.92 15.46 -27.14
CA LEU A 589 -11.75 15.84 -27.94
C LEU A 589 -11.69 17.37 -28.15
N SER A 590 -12.82 18.01 -28.44
CA SER A 590 -12.94 19.46 -28.56
C SER A 590 -12.57 20.17 -27.26
N SER A 591 -13.06 19.66 -26.13
CA SER A 591 -12.72 20.17 -24.79
C SER A 591 -11.20 20.06 -24.52
N ALA A 592 -10.61 18.90 -24.81
CA ALA A 592 -9.17 18.67 -24.68
C ALA A 592 -8.34 19.62 -25.56
N ILE A 593 -8.70 19.78 -26.84
CA ILE A 593 -8.04 20.70 -27.78
C ILE A 593 -8.17 22.15 -27.31
N ASN A 594 -9.35 22.58 -26.85
CA ASN A 594 -9.57 23.93 -26.35
C ASN A 594 -8.76 24.22 -25.09
N SER A 595 -8.64 23.24 -24.18
CA SER A 595 -7.76 23.34 -23.03
C SER A 595 -6.30 23.54 -23.45
N LEU A 596 -5.82 22.75 -24.42
CA LEU A 596 -4.47 22.86 -24.95
C LEU A 596 -4.22 24.16 -25.72
N ARG A 597 -5.23 24.74 -26.39
CA ARG A 597 -5.11 26.05 -27.04
C ARG A 597 -4.80 27.16 -26.04
N LYS A 598 -5.45 27.15 -24.87
CA LYS A 598 -5.16 28.10 -23.78
C LYS A 598 -3.72 27.94 -23.29
N ASP A 599 -3.29 26.70 -23.08
CA ASP A 599 -1.91 26.40 -22.66
C ASP A 599 -0.89 26.76 -23.77
N ALA A 600 -1.30 26.73 -25.04
CA ALA A 600 -0.47 27.03 -26.19
C ALA A 600 -0.14 28.52 -26.38
N ASP A 601 -0.84 29.41 -25.67
CA ASP A 601 -0.48 30.83 -25.62
C ASP A 601 0.76 31.05 -24.74
N LYS A 602 0.92 30.24 -23.69
CA LYS A 602 2.14 30.17 -22.88
C LYS A 602 3.23 29.31 -23.55
N TYR A 603 2.83 28.24 -24.26
CA TYR A 603 3.74 27.25 -24.85
C TYR A 603 3.46 27.01 -26.34
N LYS A 604 4.07 27.81 -27.22
CA LYS A 604 3.79 27.78 -28.67
C LYS A 604 4.05 26.42 -29.33
N GLU A 605 4.96 25.62 -28.76
CA GLU A 605 5.33 24.28 -29.25
C GLU A 605 4.15 23.31 -29.27
N ILE A 606 3.13 23.52 -28.43
CA ILE A 606 1.90 22.73 -28.43
C ILE A 606 1.24 22.78 -29.82
N LYS A 607 1.20 23.95 -30.47
CA LYS A 607 0.51 24.14 -31.77
C LYS A 607 1.17 23.32 -32.89
N THR A 608 2.48 23.07 -32.78
CA THR A 608 3.28 22.34 -33.77
C THR A 608 3.50 20.87 -33.39
N ALA A 609 3.03 20.42 -32.23
CA ALA A 609 3.23 19.05 -31.78
C ALA A 609 2.41 18.07 -32.63
N THR A 610 3.05 16.98 -33.07
CA THR A 610 2.38 15.95 -33.89
C THR A 610 1.10 15.44 -33.25
N ALA A 611 1.08 15.25 -31.92
CA ALA A 611 -0.10 14.75 -31.24
C ALA A 611 -1.25 15.76 -31.22
N PHE A 612 -0.95 17.07 -31.14
CA PHE A 612 -1.97 18.11 -31.21
C PHE A 612 -2.58 18.24 -32.60
N ILE A 613 -1.75 18.11 -33.64
CA ILE A 613 -2.21 18.08 -35.04
C ILE A 613 -3.13 16.85 -35.26
N MET A 614 -2.68 15.66 -34.84
CA MET A 614 -3.47 14.43 -34.90
C MET A 614 -4.83 14.57 -34.19
N MET A 615 -4.86 15.12 -32.98
CA MET A 615 -6.11 15.35 -32.25
C MET A 615 -7.07 16.26 -33.04
N LYS A 616 -6.57 17.32 -33.69
CA LYS A 616 -7.41 18.19 -34.52
C LYS A 616 -7.97 17.49 -35.76
N GLU A 617 -7.21 16.60 -36.37
CA GLU A 617 -7.66 15.86 -37.54
C GLU A 617 -8.76 14.87 -37.15
N PHE A 618 -8.61 14.12 -36.04
CA PHE A 618 -9.71 13.30 -35.50
C PHE A 618 -10.95 14.13 -35.16
N GLN A 619 -10.77 15.36 -34.63
CA GLN A 619 -11.87 16.28 -34.36
C GLN A 619 -12.63 16.62 -35.64
N GLN A 620 -11.90 16.91 -36.73
CA GLN A 620 -12.49 17.22 -38.04
C GLN A 620 -13.20 16.01 -38.66
N THR A 621 -12.61 14.82 -38.58
CA THR A 621 -13.26 13.59 -39.06
C THR A 621 -14.56 13.33 -38.31
N LEU A 622 -14.55 13.46 -36.97
CA LEU A 622 -15.73 13.33 -36.13
C LEU A 622 -16.81 14.38 -36.42
N GLU A 623 -16.41 15.61 -36.75
CA GLU A 623 -17.32 16.69 -37.15
C GLU A 623 -17.98 16.44 -38.51
N SER A 624 -17.26 15.76 -39.41
CA SER A 624 -17.74 15.44 -40.77
C SER A 624 -18.65 14.20 -40.83
N MET A 625 -18.67 13.39 -39.78
CA MET A 625 -19.65 12.31 -39.64
C MET A 625 -21.02 12.97 -39.43
N ASP A 626 -22.00 12.64 -40.26
CA ASP A 626 -23.34 13.22 -40.16
C ASP A 626 -24.01 12.74 -38.86
N LEU A 627 -23.85 13.52 -37.78
CA LEU A 627 -24.26 13.15 -36.43
C LEU A 627 -25.79 13.23 -36.23
N GLU A 628 -26.54 13.74 -37.21
CA GLU A 628 -28.00 13.91 -37.13
C GLU A 628 -28.76 12.57 -37.17
N ASP A 629 -28.22 11.54 -37.83
CA ASP A 629 -28.90 10.25 -38.04
C ASP A 629 -28.82 9.29 -36.83
N LEU A 630 -27.97 9.55 -35.83
CA LEU A 630 -27.81 8.67 -34.65
C LEU A 630 -28.84 8.93 -33.52
N SER A 631 -29.61 10.01 -33.63
CA SER A 631 -30.73 10.31 -32.72
C SER A 631 -31.91 9.32 -32.88
N TYR A 632 -31.99 8.61 -34.01
CA TYR A 632 -33.09 7.69 -34.31
C TYR A 632 -32.93 6.31 -33.64
N VAL A 633 -31.70 5.86 -33.37
CA VAL A 633 -31.44 4.48 -32.87
C VAL A 633 -31.65 4.35 -31.36
N ASN A 634 -31.55 5.42 -30.58
CA ASN A 634 -31.80 5.37 -29.14
C ASN A 634 -33.30 5.37 -28.79
N ASN A 635 -34.17 5.88 -29.66
CA ASN A 635 -35.62 5.86 -29.45
C ASN A 635 -36.29 4.49 -29.70
N GLU A 636 -35.61 3.54 -30.36
CA GLU A 636 -36.14 2.18 -30.51
C GLU A 636 -35.78 1.25 -29.34
N LYS A 637 -34.70 1.52 -28.60
CA LYS A 637 -34.35 0.73 -27.41
C LYS A 637 -35.21 1.04 -26.19
N GLU A 638 -35.77 2.25 -26.09
CA GLU A 638 -36.78 2.58 -25.07
C GLU A 638 -38.20 2.05 -25.39
N LYS A 639 -38.43 1.52 -26.61
CA LYS A 639 -39.72 0.92 -27.01
C LYS A 639 -39.84 -0.59 -26.79
N ILE A 640 -38.82 -1.27 -26.26
CA ILE A 640 -38.85 -2.72 -25.99
C ILE A 640 -38.79 -3.06 -24.48
N SER A 641 -38.92 -2.07 -23.60
CA SER A 641 -39.15 -2.33 -22.17
C SER A 641 -40.46 -1.71 -21.69
N TYR A 642 -41.56 -2.42 -21.92
CA TYR A 642 -42.76 -2.37 -21.11
C TYR A 642 -43.15 -3.79 -20.69
#